data_AF-A0A086ZSV7-F1
#
_entry.id   AF-A0A086ZSV7-F1
#
_cell.length_a   1.000
_cell.length_b   1.000
_cell.length_c   1.000
_cell.angle_alpha   90.00
_cell.angle_beta   90.00
_cell.angle_gamma   90.00
#
_symmetry.space_group_name_H-M   'P 1'
#
loop_
_entity.id
_entity.type
_entity.pdbx_description
1 polymer ?
#
loop_
_entity_poly.entity_id
_entity_poly.type
_entity_poly.pdbx_seq_one_letter_code
_entity_poly.pdbx_strand_id
1 'polypeptide(L)'
;MTRHTMRRRIAATLAAASALCVTLAGCAGGDTASTAKTAASSSTTTAKTTTATVKDTAAKASIETTLNLKNNTDQSWTYQSSADAWVLSIVSAVTNPELPDQQGVSVAVPGAYVTGIDTDGDGTADTTAKTATSGTAVKGSLVIDYTATVTSENGQTYTAKTAPIIFTTGAAGYSAQNNQLASTQYAADGYIAMASGNRGKQSTVTDSDGNTTYTGDAPLCLVDQKAAARYVKYNIMLGNLPGDADRLVTTGGSGGGAHAAMFAATGNNEDYYDYLAEAGAVGVYQTTDGSWTSTVTINGKTKTISDGAWGTVAYSAITPLAQADMALAFEYYLDPDHEYSSDFQKKMAEYLAAEYMGYINGLNLAVKESAVGFDLNGDGDKKDTVKLTIEHNSGSKYQSTNGYHGTYLDLYLAEFEQNLQWYVDNLDYASDWTWFDENGDALSDAEVAVMSTADKATAFLEGRYAKGSSGSDSMGGPGGAGNGGAPGDGNAPSGEPPSGEAPSGEAPSDAGSAGPDGGNSSGGSSQTEAVGTPDAGTTQSASGSQDSANYDSFSAMLAAYESDIASVEKGDKYGNNIVELYDPLNYIGADGTDDPTWARVVMGASEGDMSMFGSLNMEIAWLNAGVDATIEWQWDGGHVPSETLGESLSLTVDAMVGKYDKSAKTITKAKAEAVTENGDATEATGTDISSWVTAKKSSKTTSGLSVSFTLAAAAAYRAKGASKAVPGFDVIDYGQEDYEFGNATQDARHWDKYVLAVLQKHEDELSSLFNAD
;
A
#
# COMPACT_ATOMS: atom_id res chain seq x y z
N MET A 1 -22.13 14.06 -23.34
CA MET A 1 -22.46 15.45 -22.99
C MET A 1 -21.25 16.05 -22.30
N THR A 2 -20.52 16.91 -23.01
CA THR A 2 -19.25 17.53 -22.60
C THR A 2 -19.48 18.52 -21.46
N ARG A 3 -18.88 18.27 -20.27
CA ARG A 3 -18.78 19.27 -19.20
C ARG A 3 -17.35 19.78 -19.10
N HIS A 4 -17.16 21.03 -19.52
CA HIS A 4 -15.99 21.83 -19.20
C HIS A 4 -16.05 22.26 -17.72
N THR A 5 -15.07 21.86 -16.92
CA THR A 5 -14.82 22.43 -15.59
C THR A 5 -13.66 23.42 -15.68
N MET A 6 -14.00 24.69 -15.54
CA MET A 6 -13.07 25.82 -15.58
C MET A 6 -12.40 25.96 -14.20
N ARG A 7 -11.11 25.64 -14.09
CA ARG A 7 -10.27 25.85 -12.90
C ARG A 7 -10.22 27.35 -12.57
N ARG A 8 -10.66 27.76 -11.37
CA ARG A 8 -10.35 29.09 -10.79
C ARG A 8 -9.48 28.90 -9.56
N ARG A 9 -8.17 29.15 -9.71
CA ARG A 9 -7.21 29.28 -8.61
C ARG A 9 -7.40 30.63 -7.93
N ILE A 10 -7.61 30.65 -6.61
CA ILE A 10 -7.38 31.82 -5.77
C ILE A 10 -6.21 31.47 -4.86
N ALA A 11 -5.05 32.05 -5.13
CA ALA A 11 -3.90 32.03 -4.24
C ALA A 11 -4.11 33.09 -3.15
N ALA A 12 -4.03 32.69 -1.89
CA ALA A 12 -3.88 33.61 -0.76
C ALA A 12 -2.83 33.04 0.20
N THR A 13 -1.59 33.50 0.00
CA THR A 13 -0.46 33.36 0.92
C THR A 13 -0.72 34.20 2.16
N LEU A 14 -0.61 33.62 3.37
CA LEU A 14 -0.37 34.40 4.58
C LEU A 14 0.65 33.71 5.48
N ALA A 15 1.85 34.29 5.52
CA ALA A 15 2.86 34.02 6.53
C ALA A 15 2.46 34.72 7.83
N ALA A 16 2.44 33.98 8.95
CA ALA A 16 2.25 34.53 10.28
C ALA A 16 3.59 34.58 11.01
N ALA A 17 4.13 35.79 11.19
CA ALA A 17 5.19 36.08 12.14
C ALA A 17 4.61 36.90 13.30
N SER A 18 4.85 36.42 14.51
CA SER A 18 4.41 36.95 15.79
C SER A 18 4.97 38.34 16.09
N ALA A 19 4.12 39.27 16.56
CA ALA A 19 4.54 40.36 17.44
C ALA A 19 3.38 40.87 18.31
N LEU A 20 3.75 41.22 19.53
CA LEU A 20 2.95 41.36 20.74
C LEU A 20 2.40 42.80 20.93
N CYS A 21 1.26 42.89 21.62
CA CYS A 21 0.84 43.96 22.56
C CYS A 21 0.29 45.32 22.04
N VAL A 22 -1.00 45.58 22.32
CA VAL A 22 -1.58 46.57 23.26
C VAL A 22 -2.96 47.07 22.80
N THR A 23 -3.89 47.04 23.75
CA THR A 23 -5.31 47.45 23.76
C THR A 23 -5.59 48.94 23.46
N LEU A 24 -6.73 49.26 22.80
CA LEU A 24 -7.83 50.11 23.32
C LEU A 24 -8.87 50.49 22.24
N ALA A 25 -10.11 50.68 22.70
CA ALA A 25 -11.36 50.91 21.97
C ALA A 25 -11.54 52.33 21.40
N GLY A 26 -12.50 52.50 20.48
CA GLY A 26 -13.11 53.81 20.21
C GLY A 26 -13.80 53.97 18.85
N CYS A 27 -15.12 54.20 18.87
CA CYS A 27 -15.99 54.45 17.72
C CYS A 27 -15.83 55.85 17.08
N ALA A 28 -16.41 55.98 15.88
CA ALA A 28 -17.10 57.14 15.28
C ALA A 28 -16.42 57.89 14.10
N GLY A 29 -17.00 57.69 12.91
CA GLY A 29 -17.68 58.71 12.07
C GLY A 29 -16.86 59.83 11.40
N GLY A 30 -17.03 59.98 10.08
CA GLY A 30 -16.81 61.25 9.37
C GLY A 30 -16.42 61.16 7.90
N ASP A 31 -17.39 61.44 7.03
CA ASP A 31 -17.37 61.52 5.55
C ASP A 31 -16.24 62.32 4.88
N THR A 32 -15.85 61.89 3.66
CA THR A 32 -15.77 62.79 2.47
C THR A 32 -15.91 62.02 1.14
N ALA A 33 -16.82 62.55 0.31
CA ALA A 33 -17.13 62.36 -1.13
C ALA A 33 -15.91 62.19 -2.08
N SER A 34 -15.97 61.74 -3.35
CA SER A 34 -16.99 61.38 -4.36
C SER A 34 -16.21 60.86 -5.59
N THR A 35 -16.68 59.81 -6.28
CA THR A 35 -17.01 59.87 -7.73
C THR A 35 -17.55 58.52 -8.22
N ALA A 36 -18.68 58.59 -8.91
CA ALA A 36 -19.55 57.48 -9.26
C ALA A 36 -19.08 56.68 -10.47
N LYS A 37 -19.36 55.36 -10.46
CA LYS A 37 -19.70 54.61 -11.68
C LYS A 37 -20.79 53.60 -11.36
N THR A 38 -21.86 53.72 -12.13
CA THR A 38 -23.18 53.11 -11.99
C THR A 38 -23.14 51.58 -12.05
N ALA A 39 -23.64 50.91 -11.02
CA ALA A 39 -23.94 49.47 -11.05
C ALA A 39 -25.45 49.27 -10.91
N ALA A 40 -25.99 48.45 -11.81
CA ALA A 40 -27.41 48.13 -11.88
C ALA A 40 -27.87 47.39 -10.62
N SER A 41 -29.05 47.78 -10.14
CA SER A 41 -29.78 47.17 -9.05
C SER A 41 -30.13 45.71 -9.37
N SER A 42 -29.47 44.75 -8.74
CA SER A 42 -29.98 43.38 -8.59
C SER A 42 -30.52 43.20 -7.18
N SER A 43 -31.82 42.96 -7.10
CA SER A 43 -32.54 42.56 -5.90
C SER A 43 -31.81 41.47 -5.12
N THR A 44 -31.48 41.75 -3.86
CA THR A 44 -31.06 40.74 -2.89
C THR A 44 -32.25 39.86 -2.55
N THR A 45 -32.42 38.78 -3.30
CA THR A 45 -33.13 37.59 -2.81
C THR A 45 -32.21 36.93 -1.80
N THR A 46 -32.54 37.07 -0.51
CA THR A 46 -32.00 36.23 0.56
C THR A 46 -32.42 34.79 0.25
N ALA A 47 -31.59 34.06 -0.47
CA ALA A 47 -31.76 32.63 -0.64
C ALA A 47 -31.62 32.02 0.75
N LYS A 48 -32.74 31.55 1.30
CA LYS A 48 -32.75 30.60 2.40
C LYS A 48 -31.99 29.38 1.87
N THR A 49 -30.72 29.23 2.23
CA THR A 49 -30.01 27.98 2.02
C THR A 49 -30.70 26.95 2.92
N THR A 50 -31.64 26.21 2.36
CA THR A 50 -32.24 25.05 3.02
C THR A 50 -31.08 24.08 3.24
N THR A 51 -30.65 23.89 4.48
CA THR A 51 -29.63 22.89 4.80
C THR A 51 -30.16 21.53 4.35
N ALA A 52 -29.44 20.86 3.44
CA ALA A 52 -29.79 19.53 3.00
C ALA A 52 -29.84 18.58 4.19
N THR A 53 -30.90 17.79 4.29
CA THR A 53 -31.08 16.79 5.35
C THR A 53 -30.87 15.40 4.78
N VAL A 54 -30.56 14.43 5.62
CA VAL A 54 -30.52 13.01 5.21
C VAL A 54 -31.84 12.62 4.54
N LYS A 55 -31.76 12.03 3.35
CA LYS A 55 -32.91 11.67 2.52
C LYS A 55 -33.76 10.57 3.16
N ASP A 56 -33.11 9.56 3.71
CA ASP A 56 -33.75 8.45 4.42
C ASP A 56 -33.23 8.33 5.86
N THR A 57 -33.92 9.06 6.75
CA THR A 57 -33.59 9.05 8.19
C THR A 57 -33.88 7.72 8.87
N ALA A 58 -34.81 6.91 8.33
CA ALA A 58 -35.15 5.60 8.87
C ALA A 58 -34.07 4.58 8.52
N ALA A 59 -33.59 4.56 7.26
CA ALA A 59 -32.46 3.74 6.85
C ALA A 59 -31.20 4.09 7.65
N LYS A 60 -30.88 5.38 7.81
CA LYS A 60 -29.77 5.83 8.68
C LYS A 60 -29.87 5.26 10.10
N ALA A 61 -31.03 5.41 10.74
CA ALA A 61 -31.24 4.90 12.10
C ALA A 61 -31.15 3.36 12.16
N SER A 62 -31.64 2.66 11.14
CA SER A 62 -31.55 1.20 11.02
C SER A 62 -30.10 0.73 10.91
N ILE A 63 -29.30 1.37 10.04
CA ILE A 63 -27.89 1.05 9.85
C ILE A 63 -27.10 1.28 11.14
N GLU A 64 -27.23 2.47 11.74
CA GLU A 64 -26.54 2.80 13.01
C GLU A 64 -26.92 1.84 14.14
N THR A 65 -28.20 1.47 14.24
CA THR A 65 -28.67 0.53 15.27
C THR A 65 -28.12 -0.88 15.04
N THR A 66 -28.07 -1.34 13.79
CA THR A 66 -27.61 -2.68 13.41
C THR A 66 -26.10 -2.83 13.60
N LEU A 67 -25.33 -1.81 13.22
CA LEU A 67 -23.85 -1.84 13.27
C LEU A 67 -23.27 -1.34 14.60
N ASN A 68 -24.12 -0.99 15.57
CA ASN A 68 -23.70 -0.79 16.95
C ASN A 68 -23.39 -2.16 17.58
N LEU A 69 -22.11 -2.42 17.85
CA LEU A 69 -21.60 -3.70 18.37
C LEU A 69 -22.34 -4.16 19.62
N LYS A 70 -22.72 -3.24 20.53
CA LYS A 70 -23.48 -3.55 21.74
C LYS A 70 -24.84 -4.21 21.45
N ASN A 71 -25.44 -3.95 20.28
CA ASN A 71 -26.69 -4.55 19.86
C ASN A 71 -26.51 -5.92 19.19
N ASN A 72 -25.29 -6.32 18.86
CA ASN A 72 -24.99 -7.64 18.34
C ASN A 72 -24.94 -8.66 19.50
N THR A 73 -26.00 -9.45 19.65
CA THR A 73 -26.11 -10.48 20.70
C THR A 73 -25.18 -11.68 20.49
N ASP A 74 -24.60 -11.81 19.30
CA ASP A 74 -23.69 -12.89 18.95
C ASP A 74 -22.22 -12.49 19.03
N GLN A 75 -21.92 -11.23 19.36
CA GLN A 75 -20.54 -10.82 19.62
C GLN A 75 -19.95 -11.70 20.73
N SER A 76 -18.70 -12.13 20.55
CA SER A 76 -17.96 -12.88 21.53
C SER A 76 -16.50 -12.50 21.50
N TRP A 77 -15.83 -12.69 22.64
CA TRP A 77 -14.44 -12.31 22.84
C TRP A 77 -13.63 -13.51 23.31
N THR A 78 -12.47 -13.72 22.70
CA THR A 78 -11.53 -14.77 23.10
C THR A 78 -10.30 -14.14 23.72
N TYR A 79 -9.96 -14.52 24.95
CA TYR A 79 -8.72 -14.07 25.59
C TYR A 79 -7.54 -14.94 25.13
N GLN A 80 -6.45 -14.31 24.72
CA GLN A 80 -5.18 -14.92 24.40
C GLN A 80 -4.14 -14.56 25.46
N SER A 81 -3.88 -15.50 26.37
CA SER A 81 -2.99 -15.26 27.52
C SER A 81 -1.52 -15.03 27.15
N SER A 82 -1.04 -15.57 26.02
CA SER A 82 0.34 -15.39 25.56
C SER A 82 0.66 -13.96 25.13
N ALA A 83 -0.34 -13.26 24.58
CA ALA A 83 -0.21 -11.88 24.11
C ALA A 83 -0.87 -10.86 25.06
N ASP A 84 -1.51 -11.34 26.14
CA ASP A 84 -2.42 -10.56 26.98
C ASP A 84 -3.38 -9.72 26.14
N ALA A 85 -4.27 -10.36 25.38
CA ALA A 85 -5.16 -9.68 24.44
C ALA A 85 -6.55 -10.31 24.35
N TRP A 86 -7.57 -9.50 24.09
CA TRP A 86 -8.92 -9.95 23.77
C TRP A 86 -9.19 -9.78 22.28
N VAL A 87 -9.68 -10.84 21.63
CA VAL A 87 -9.98 -10.86 20.19
C VAL A 87 -11.48 -10.98 19.97
N LEU A 88 -12.06 -10.04 19.23
CA LEU A 88 -13.47 -10.03 18.82
C LEU A 88 -13.71 -11.11 17.77
N SER A 89 -14.73 -11.94 17.96
CA SER A 89 -15.25 -12.82 16.90
C SER A 89 -15.66 -11.99 15.68
N ILE A 90 -15.47 -12.51 14.47
CA ILE A 90 -15.86 -11.83 13.24
C ILE A 90 -17.32 -11.34 13.31
N VAL A 91 -17.53 -10.06 13.03
CA VAL A 91 -18.85 -9.42 12.91
C VAL A 91 -18.98 -8.77 11.54
N SER A 92 -20.20 -8.63 11.03
CA SER A 92 -20.43 -7.93 9.75
C SER A 92 -20.05 -6.45 9.86
N ALA A 93 -19.31 -5.94 8.87
CA ALA A 93 -18.96 -4.52 8.78
C ALA A 93 -20.08 -3.66 8.14
N VAL A 94 -21.02 -4.32 7.47
CA VAL A 94 -22.06 -3.70 6.62
C VAL A 94 -23.43 -4.34 6.87
N THR A 95 -24.53 -3.65 6.53
CA THR A 95 -25.88 -4.22 6.71
C THR A 95 -26.37 -5.06 5.53
N ASN A 96 -25.80 -4.85 4.35
CA ASN A 96 -26.17 -5.56 3.12
C ASN A 96 -24.95 -6.29 2.52
N PRO A 97 -24.36 -7.26 3.22
CA PRO A 97 -23.24 -8.01 2.66
C PRO A 97 -23.73 -8.85 1.46
N GLU A 98 -23.04 -8.69 0.34
CA GLU A 98 -23.18 -9.54 -0.84
C GLU A 98 -22.46 -10.88 -0.65
N LEU A 99 -21.26 -10.84 -0.05
CA LEU A 99 -20.48 -12.00 0.36
C LEU A 99 -20.20 -11.91 1.88
N PRO A 100 -21.08 -12.46 2.74
CA PRO A 100 -20.96 -12.37 4.20
C PRO A 100 -19.62 -12.88 4.76
N ASP A 101 -19.04 -13.89 4.13
CA ASP A 101 -17.75 -14.47 4.53
C ASP A 101 -16.54 -13.60 4.18
N GLN A 102 -16.74 -12.49 3.45
CA GLN A 102 -15.71 -11.54 3.03
C GLN A 102 -15.97 -10.10 3.50
N GLN A 103 -17.15 -9.79 4.04
CA GLN A 103 -17.54 -8.42 4.43
C GLN A 103 -17.69 -8.23 5.94
N GLY A 104 -16.76 -8.82 6.69
CA GLY A 104 -16.68 -8.77 8.14
C GLY A 104 -15.39 -8.15 8.66
N VAL A 105 -15.36 -7.93 9.97
CA VAL A 105 -14.25 -7.31 10.69
C VAL A 105 -14.04 -7.97 12.05
N SER A 106 -12.78 -8.03 12.48
CA SER A 106 -12.36 -8.42 13.82
C SER A 106 -11.38 -7.38 14.36
N VAL A 107 -11.31 -7.26 15.69
CA VAL A 107 -10.35 -6.42 16.40
C VAL A 107 -9.70 -7.18 17.53
N ALA A 108 -8.41 -6.93 17.77
CA ALA A 108 -7.70 -7.39 18.94
C ALA A 108 -7.32 -6.18 19.80
N VAL A 109 -7.60 -6.28 21.09
CA VAL A 109 -7.38 -5.20 22.06
C VAL A 109 -6.44 -5.68 23.16
N PRO A 110 -5.50 -4.84 23.64
CA PRO A 110 -4.67 -5.16 24.80
C PRO A 110 -5.53 -5.51 26.02
N GLY A 111 -5.19 -6.63 26.67
CA GLY A 111 -5.87 -7.16 27.84
C GLY A 111 -5.88 -6.15 28.99
N ALA A 112 -4.79 -5.39 29.13
CA ALA A 112 -4.68 -4.28 30.09
C ALA A 112 -5.81 -3.24 29.98
N TYR A 113 -6.36 -2.99 28.79
CA TYR A 113 -7.44 -2.02 28.59
C TYR A 113 -8.83 -2.56 28.97
N VAL A 114 -8.93 -3.84 29.34
CA VAL A 114 -10.20 -4.54 29.52
C VAL A 114 -10.28 -5.11 30.93
N THR A 115 -11.28 -4.68 31.70
CA THR A 115 -11.57 -5.27 33.02
C THR A 115 -12.14 -6.69 32.87
N GLY A 116 -12.94 -6.92 31.83
CA GLY A 116 -13.46 -8.23 31.44
C GLY A 116 -14.64 -8.10 30.46
N ILE A 117 -15.40 -9.18 30.33
CA ILE A 117 -16.60 -9.27 29.50
C ILE A 117 -17.85 -9.20 30.39
N ASP A 118 -18.75 -8.28 30.05
CA ASP A 118 -20.12 -8.16 30.57
C ASP A 118 -21.03 -9.11 29.79
N THR A 119 -21.51 -10.16 30.46
CA THR A 119 -22.27 -11.25 29.85
C THR A 119 -23.78 -11.11 30.04
N ASP A 120 -24.23 -10.27 30.97
CA ASP A 120 -25.65 -10.08 31.30
C ASP A 120 -26.18 -8.66 31.01
N GLY A 121 -25.30 -7.73 30.63
CA GLY A 121 -25.62 -6.37 30.21
C GLY A 121 -25.76 -5.38 31.36
N ASP A 122 -25.30 -5.71 32.58
CA ASP A 122 -25.36 -4.83 33.75
C ASP A 122 -24.27 -3.74 33.77
N GLY A 123 -23.32 -3.80 32.84
CA GLY A 123 -22.19 -2.87 32.71
C GLY A 123 -20.99 -3.26 33.57
N THR A 124 -20.99 -4.42 34.21
CA THR A 124 -19.90 -4.95 35.01
C THR A 124 -19.34 -6.23 34.40
N ALA A 125 -18.07 -6.53 34.71
CA ALA A 125 -17.40 -7.68 34.11
C ALA A 125 -17.73 -8.97 34.88
N ASP A 126 -18.31 -9.95 34.20
CA ASP A 126 -18.56 -11.29 34.73
C ASP A 126 -17.37 -12.23 34.52
N THR A 127 -16.73 -12.10 33.35
CA THR A 127 -15.56 -12.90 32.97
C THR A 127 -14.35 -12.01 32.76
N THR A 128 -13.38 -12.11 33.67
CA THR A 128 -12.10 -11.39 33.60
C THR A 128 -11.03 -12.21 32.88
N ALA A 129 -9.91 -11.59 32.50
CA ALA A 129 -8.74 -12.30 31.96
C ALA A 129 -8.24 -13.44 32.87
N LYS A 130 -8.40 -13.30 34.20
CA LYS A 130 -7.99 -14.33 35.19
C LYS A 130 -8.92 -15.54 35.24
N THR A 131 -10.19 -15.34 34.88
CA THR A 131 -11.23 -16.38 34.95
C THR A 131 -11.55 -16.96 33.58
N ALA A 132 -11.14 -16.29 32.50
CA ALA A 132 -11.26 -16.78 31.13
C ALA A 132 -10.34 -17.98 30.91
N THR A 133 -10.87 -19.01 30.26
CA THR A 133 -10.03 -20.06 29.68
C THR A 133 -9.44 -19.51 28.38
N SER A 134 -8.11 -19.40 28.30
CA SER A 134 -7.42 -18.91 27.10
C SER A 134 -7.89 -19.70 25.86
N GLY A 135 -8.20 -18.99 24.77
CA GLY A 135 -8.71 -19.59 23.53
C GLY A 135 -10.20 -19.98 23.53
N THR A 136 -10.93 -19.74 24.63
CA THR A 136 -12.39 -19.98 24.69
C THR A 136 -13.17 -18.67 24.52
N ALA A 137 -14.14 -18.67 23.62
CA ALA A 137 -14.99 -17.51 23.36
C ALA A 137 -16.00 -17.27 24.50
N VAL A 138 -16.16 -16.00 24.89
CA VAL A 138 -17.13 -15.52 25.88
C VAL A 138 -18.08 -14.55 25.20
N LYS A 139 -19.39 -14.83 25.18
CA LYS A 139 -20.40 -13.91 24.64
C LYS A 139 -20.60 -12.73 25.58
N GLY A 140 -20.64 -11.52 25.05
CA GLY A 140 -20.86 -10.32 25.84
C GLY A 140 -20.09 -9.10 25.33
N SER A 141 -20.24 -7.97 26.03
CA SER A 141 -19.59 -6.70 25.68
C SER A 141 -18.31 -6.49 26.49
N LEU A 142 -17.34 -5.76 25.93
CA LEU A 142 -16.16 -5.33 26.70
C LEU A 142 -16.54 -4.35 27.81
N VAL A 143 -15.92 -4.53 28.98
CA VAL A 143 -15.84 -3.51 30.04
C VAL A 143 -14.45 -2.88 29.99
N ILE A 144 -14.37 -1.66 29.45
CA ILE A 144 -13.10 -0.98 29.16
C ILE A 144 -12.61 -0.18 30.37
N ASP A 145 -11.35 -0.35 30.74
CA ASP A 145 -10.63 0.51 31.69
C ASP A 145 -9.88 1.62 30.93
N TYR A 146 -10.50 2.81 30.83
CA TYR A 146 -9.89 3.98 30.20
C TYR A 146 -8.74 4.61 30.99
N THR A 147 -8.48 4.13 32.22
CA THR A 147 -7.36 4.61 33.04
C THR A 147 -6.13 3.72 32.97
N ALA A 148 -6.28 2.49 32.47
CA ALA A 148 -5.18 1.58 32.24
C ALA A 148 -4.22 2.12 31.17
N THR A 149 -2.94 1.78 31.35
CA THR A 149 -1.87 2.20 30.45
C THR A 149 -1.04 1.01 29.99
N VAL A 150 -0.64 1.01 28.72
CA VAL A 150 0.40 0.13 28.18
C VAL A 150 1.55 1.01 27.69
N THR A 151 2.79 0.56 27.89
CA THR A 151 3.98 1.25 27.38
C THR A 151 4.63 0.37 26.33
N SER A 152 4.77 0.89 25.11
CA SER A 152 5.41 0.19 24.00
C SER A 152 6.88 -0.09 24.28
N GLU A 153 7.47 -0.99 23.48
CA GLU A 153 8.90 -1.28 23.55
C GLU A 153 9.79 -0.03 23.36
N ASN A 154 9.31 0.95 22.57
CA ASN A 154 10.00 2.21 22.31
C ASN A 154 9.80 3.24 23.45
N GLY A 155 8.99 2.88 24.45
CA GLY A 155 8.76 3.67 25.66
C GLY A 155 7.73 4.77 25.49
N GLN A 156 6.83 4.66 24.51
CA GLN A 156 5.63 5.50 24.39
C GLN A 156 4.50 4.89 25.22
N THR A 157 3.75 5.70 25.97
CA THR A 157 2.66 5.21 26.82
C THR A 157 1.31 5.56 26.20
N TYR A 158 0.42 4.57 26.15
CA TYR A 158 -0.94 4.67 25.64
C TYR A 158 -1.97 4.30 26.70
N THR A 159 -3.18 4.84 26.54
CA THR A 159 -4.38 4.43 27.27
C THR A 159 -5.36 3.81 26.30
N ALA A 160 -6.41 3.16 26.82
CA ALA A 160 -7.52 2.66 26.00
C ALA A 160 -8.23 3.75 25.17
N LYS A 161 -7.96 5.05 25.41
CA LYS A 161 -8.49 6.17 24.63
C LYS A 161 -7.52 6.69 23.56
N THR A 162 -6.22 6.53 23.77
CA THR A 162 -5.17 7.16 22.95
C THR A 162 -4.39 6.17 22.08
N ALA A 163 -4.68 4.87 22.24
CA ALA A 163 -4.06 3.78 21.50
C ALA A 163 -4.32 3.93 19.98
N PRO A 164 -3.27 3.93 19.14
CA PRO A 164 -3.39 3.79 17.70
C PRO A 164 -4.12 2.51 17.30
N ILE A 165 -4.74 2.55 16.12
CA ILE A 165 -5.38 1.40 15.49
C ILE A 165 -4.53 1.00 14.30
N ILE A 166 -3.94 -0.19 14.32
CA ILE A 166 -3.21 -0.74 13.19
C ILE A 166 -4.19 -1.57 12.35
N PHE A 167 -4.50 -1.08 11.15
CA PHE A 167 -5.29 -1.82 10.18
C PHE A 167 -4.36 -2.49 9.18
N THR A 168 -4.18 -3.80 9.33
CA THR A 168 -3.49 -4.61 8.33
C THR A 168 -4.44 -4.90 7.18
N THR A 169 -4.23 -4.24 6.04
CA THR A 169 -5.01 -4.43 4.83
C THR A 169 -4.69 -5.78 4.21
N GLY A 170 -5.75 -6.50 3.87
CA GLY A 170 -5.69 -7.74 3.12
C GLY A 170 -5.39 -7.54 1.64
N ALA A 171 -5.76 -8.51 0.81
CA ALA A 171 -5.70 -8.43 -0.66
C ALA A 171 -4.30 -8.57 -1.29
N ALA A 172 -3.52 -9.55 -0.82
CA ALA A 172 -2.32 -9.99 -1.55
C ALA A 172 -2.70 -10.30 -3.01
N GLY A 173 -1.95 -9.73 -3.97
CA GLY A 173 -2.25 -9.86 -5.40
C GLY A 173 -3.63 -9.35 -5.82
N TYR A 174 -4.26 -8.43 -5.09
CA TYR A 174 -5.64 -7.97 -5.29
C TYR A 174 -6.73 -9.04 -5.06
N SER A 175 -6.35 -10.19 -4.47
CA SER A 175 -7.27 -11.29 -4.23
C SER A 175 -8.32 -11.00 -3.16
N ALA A 176 -9.46 -11.67 -3.30
CA ALA A 176 -10.46 -11.74 -2.24
C ALA A 176 -9.86 -12.35 -0.95
N GLN A 177 -10.37 -11.91 0.19
CA GLN A 177 -9.95 -12.41 1.49
C GLN A 177 -11.16 -12.72 2.36
N ASN A 178 -11.22 -13.96 2.83
CA ASN A 178 -12.21 -14.35 3.82
C ASN A 178 -11.96 -13.60 5.13
N ASN A 179 -13.05 -13.40 5.88
CA ASN A 179 -13.01 -12.83 7.20
C ASN A 179 -12.05 -13.61 8.10
N GLN A 180 -11.23 -12.87 8.84
CA GLN A 180 -10.21 -13.43 9.71
C GLN A 180 -10.22 -12.72 11.06
N LEU A 181 -9.70 -13.40 12.07
CA LEU A 181 -9.49 -12.82 13.39
C LEU A 181 -8.30 -11.86 13.34
N ALA A 182 -8.39 -10.75 14.07
CA ALA A 182 -7.27 -9.81 14.18
C ALA A 182 -6.08 -10.43 14.91
N SER A 183 -4.87 -10.11 14.44
CA SER A 183 -3.61 -10.51 15.09
C SER A 183 -3.48 -9.85 16.46
N THR A 184 -2.86 -10.53 17.41
CA THR A 184 -2.54 -9.99 18.75
C THR A 184 -1.14 -9.41 18.84
N GLN A 185 -0.37 -9.38 17.74
CA GLN A 185 1.04 -8.98 17.74
C GLN A 185 1.30 -7.59 18.31
N TYR A 186 0.39 -6.64 18.11
CA TYR A 186 0.55 -5.26 18.56
C TYR A 186 0.02 -4.99 19.98
N ALA A 187 -0.51 -6.03 20.66
CA ALA A 187 -1.10 -5.84 21.98
C ALA A 187 -0.07 -5.42 23.03
N ALA A 188 1.16 -5.95 22.93
CA ALA A 188 2.27 -5.60 23.81
C ALA A 188 2.68 -4.13 23.68
N ASP A 189 2.55 -3.54 22.48
CA ASP A 189 2.80 -2.12 22.24
C ASP A 189 1.65 -1.20 22.65
N GLY A 190 0.51 -1.79 23.04
CA GLY A 190 -0.67 -1.07 23.47
C GLY A 190 -1.54 -0.59 22.31
N TYR A 191 -1.34 -1.09 21.10
CA TYR A 191 -2.15 -0.76 19.93
C TYR A 191 -3.38 -1.66 19.82
N ILE A 192 -4.40 -1.16 19.13
CA ILE A 192 -5.54 -1.95 18.69
C ILE A 192 -5.21 -2.52 17.31
N ALA A 193 -5.32 -3.83 17.12
CA ALA A 193 -5.18 -4.42 15.79
C ALA A 193 -6.56 -4.61 15.16
N MET A 194 -6.68 -4.32 13.87
CA MET A 194 -7.87 -4.50 13.06
C MET A 194 -7.55 -5.38 11.85
N ALA A 195 -8.42 -6.35 11.58
CA ALA A 195 -8.42 -7.14 10.36
C ALA A 195 -9.83 -7.19 9.77
N SER A 196 -9.94 -7.09 8.45
CA SER A 196 -11.20 -7.30 7.72
C SER A 196 -11.06 -8.44 6.74
N GLY A 197 -12.18 -9.02 6.33
CA GLY A 197 -12.27 -9.63 5.00
C GLY A 197 -12.35 -8.54 3.92
N ASN A 198 -12.30 -8.96 2.67
CA ASN A 198 -12.67 -8.13 1.53
C ASN A 198 -13.07 -9.00 0.34
N ARG A 199 -13.96 -8.48 -0.49
CA ARG A 199 -14.06 -8.95 -1.88
C ARG A 199 -12.76 -8.60 -2.63
N GLY A 200 -12.55 -9.20 -3.78
CA GLY A 200 -11.41 -8.96 -4.66
C GLY A 200 -11.55 -9.85 -5.88
N LYS A 201 -10.59 -9.80 -6.81
CA LYS A 201 -10.66 -10.57 -8.06
C LYS A 201 -11.15 -12.01 -7.86
N GLN A 202 -11.96 -12.48 -8.81
CA GLN A 202 -12.63 -13.80 -8.81
C GLN A 202 -13.68 -14.04 -7.70
N SER A 203 -13.98 -13.07 -6.83
CA SER A 203 -15.18 -13.18 -6.00
C SER A 203 -16.41 -13.30 -6.90
N THR A 204 -17.22 -14.33 -6.65
CA THR A 204 -18.39 -14.63 -7.46
C THR A 204 -19.63 -14.89 -6.60
N VAL A 205 -20.80 -14.60 -7.18
CA VAL A 205 -22.08 -15.02 -6.63
C VAL A 205 -22.76 -15.91 -7.66
N THR A 206 -23.28 -17.06 -7.23
CA THR A 206 -24.11 -17.92 -8.06
C THR A 206 -25.58 -17.78 -7.64
N ASP A 207 -26.44 -17.40 -8.58
CA ASP A 207 -27.88 -17.28 -8.32
C ASP A 207 -28.57 -18.65 -8.22
N SER A 208 -29.86 -18.65 -7.88
CA SER A 208 -30.66 -19.89 -7.77
C SER A 208 -30.82 -20.65 -9.08
N ASP A 209 -30.58 -19.98 -10.21
CA ASP A 209 -30.69 -20.54 -11.56
C ASP A 209 -29.33 -21.10 -12.05
N GLY A 210 -28.27 -20.94 -11.25
CA GLY A 210 -26.92 -21.43 -11.54
C GLY A 210 -26.07 -20.44 -12.34
N ASN A 211 -26.52 -19.20 -12.55
CA ASN A 211 -25.72 -18.19 -13.24
C ASN A 211 -24.69 -17.61 -12.27
N THR A 212 -23.44 -17.55 -12.71
CA THR A 212 -22.33 -16.96 -11.94
C THR A 212 -22.09 -15.53 -12.39
N THR A 213 -21.99 -14.61 -11.44
CA THR A 213 -21.66 -13.19 -11.66
C THR A 213 -20.42 -12.84 -10.85
N TYR A 214 -19.45 -12.18 -11.48
CA TYR A 214 -18.29 -11.62 -10.79
C TYR A 214 -18.70 -10.40 -9.97
N THR A 215 -18.22 -10.35 -8.72
CA THR A 215 -18.55 -9.31 -7.73
C THR A 215 -17.31 -8.84 -6.96
N GLY A 216 -16.14 -9.19 -7.47
CA GLY A 216 -14.85 -8.93 -6.84
C GLY A 216 -14.16 -7.66 -7.27
N ASP A 217 -14.49 -7.22 -8.48
CA ASP A 217 -13.72 -6.25 -9.24
C ASP A 217 -13.62 -4.88 -8.54
N ALA A 218 -12.61 -4.10 -8.92
CA ALA A 218 -12.45 -2.74 -8.43
C ALA A 218 -13.76 -1.94 -8.57
N PRO A 219 -14.17 -1.16 -7.54
CA PRO A 219 -13.39 -0.80 -6.37
C PRO A 219 -13.72 -1.61 -5.08
N LEU A 220 -14.35 -2.78 -5.21
CA LEU A 220 -15.09 -3.38 -4.10
C LEU A 220 -14.22 -3.85 -2.93
N CYS A 221 -12.98 -4.28 -3.20
CA CYS A 221 -12.02 -4.61 -2.17
C CYS A 221 -11.74 -3.41 -1.24
N LEU A 222 -11.43 -2.24 -1.82
CA LEU A 222 -11.17 -1.02 -1.06
C LEU A 222 -12.43 -0.50 -0.34
N VAL A 223 -13.61 -0.67 -0.96
CA VAL A 223 -14.91 -0.31 -0.36
C VAL A 223 -15.18 -1.13 0.91
N ASP A 224 -14.94 -2.44 0.88
CA ASP A 224 -15.13 -3.32 2.04
C ASP A 224 -14.20 -2.93 3.20
N GLN A 225 -12.93 -2.62 2.88
CA GLN A 225 -11.95 -2.14 3.87
C GLN A 225 -12.34 -0.77 4.47
N LYS A 226 -12.84 0.17 3.66
CA LYS A 226 -13.40 1.46 4.12
C LYS A 226 -14.62 1.25 5.02
N ALA A 227 -15.52 0.34 4.66
CA ALA A 227 -16.69 0.02 5.49
C ALA A 227 -16.28 -0.56 6.85
N ALA A 228 -15.30 -1.48 6.87
CA ALA A 228 -14.76 -2.05 8.10
C ALA A 228 -14.12 -0.97 9.00
N ALA A 229 -13.37 -0.02 8.42
CA ALA A 229 -12.78 1.08 9.19
C ALA A 229 -13.85 2.01 9.79
N ARG A 230 -14.92 2.31 9.03
CA ARG A 230 -16.08 3.06 9.54
C ARG A 230 -16.75 2.30 10.69
N TYR A 231 -16.92 0.99 10.59
CA TYR A 231 -17.49 0.17 11.66
C TYR A 231 -16.67 0.27 12.96
N VAL A 232 -15.35 0.10 12.88
CA VAL A 232 -14.46 0.14 14.05
C VAL A 232 -14.48 1.53 14.68
N LYS A 233 -14.27 2.59 13.89
CA LYS A 233 -14.30 3.98 14.39
C LYS A 233 -15.65 4.35 15.00
N TYR A 234 -16.76 3.91 14.40
CA TYR A 234 -18.10 4.11 14.96
C TYR A 234 -18.23 3.48 16.35
N ASN A 235 -17.75 2.25 16.52
CA ASN A 235 -17.84 1.52 17.78
C ASN A 235 -16.86 2.03 18.85
N ILE A 236 -15.74 2.63 18.45
CA ILE A 236 -14.88 3.41 19.36
C ILE A 236 -15.62 4.67 19.84
N MET A 237 -16.25 5.43 18.93
CA MET A 237 -17.00 6.64 19.27
C MET A 237 -18.20 6.38 20.18
N LEU A 238 -18.79 5.19 20.10
CA LEU A 238 -19.86 4.72 20.98
C LEU A 238 -19.36 4.25 22.36
N GLY A 239 -18.06 4.00 22.51
CA GLY A 239 -17.47 3.42 23.72
C GLY A 239 -17.61 1.89 23.83
N ASN A 240 -17.87 1.20 22.71
CA ASN A 240 -17.92 -0.26 22.65
C ASN A 240 -16.53 -0.88 22.43
N LEU A 241 -15.61 -0.10 21.85
CA LEU A 241 -14.22 -0.50 21.59
C LEU A 241 -13.25 0.56 22.16
N PRO A 242 -12.06 0.14 22.64
CA PRO A 242 -10.97 1.06 22.94
C PRO A 242 -10.28 1.51 21.64
N GLY A 243 -9.46 2.56 21.73
CA GLY A 243 -8.67 3.13 20.64
C GLY A 243 -8.96 4.61 20.40
N ASP A 244 -8.09 5.24 19.63
CA ASP A 244 -8.28 6.59 19.10
C ASP A 244 -8.75 6.52 17.65
N ALA A 245 -10.02 6.87 17.41
CA ALA A 245 -10.62 6.83 16.07
C ALA A 245 -9.94 7.78 15.05
N ASP A 246 -9.17 8.75 15.55
CA ASP A 246 -8.39 9.70 14.74
C ASP A 246 -6.95 9.22 14.50
N ARG A 247 -6.54 8.03 14.99
CA ARG A 247 -5.19 7.44 14.82
C ARG A 247 -5.22 6.04 14.21
N LEU A 248 -5.93 5.91 13.09
CA LEU A 248 -5.88 4.70 12.28
C LEU A 248 -4.65 4.73 11.37
N VAL A 249 -3.82 3.70 11.44
CA VAL A 249 -2.64 3.51 10.58
C VAL A 249 -2.90 2.29 9.70
N THR A 250 -2.83 2.46 8.38
CA THR A 250 -2.91 1.34 7.45
C THR A 250 -1.54 0.74 7.19
N THR A 251 -1.50 -0.59 7.01
CA THR A 251 -0.29 -1.28 6.61
C THR A 251 -0.61 -2.57 5.85
N GLY A 252 0.27 -2.98 4.94
CA GLY A 252 0.06 -4.15 4.10
C GLY A 252 1.28 -4.43 3.24
N GLY A 253 1.39 -5.67 2.73
CA GLY A 253 2.41 -6.10 1.77
C GLY A 253 1.83 -6.36 0.39
N SER A 254 2.58 -6.04 -0.68
CA SER A 254 2.18 -6.33 -2.07
C SER A 254 0.86 -5.63 -2.46
N GLY A 255 -0.13 -6.37 -2.97
CA GLY A 255 -1.50 -5.87 -3.16
C GLY A 255 -2.14 -5.34 -1.87
N GLY A 256 -1.80 -5.91 -0.71
CA GLY A 256 -2.19 -5.31 0.58
C GLY A 256 -1.49 -3.99 0.86
N GLY A 257 -0.24 -3.83 0.42
CA GLY A 257 0.48 -2.54 0.44
C GLY A 257 -0.16 -1.51 -0.50
N ALA A 258 -0.61 -1.95 -1.68
CA ALA A 258 -1.40 -1.12 -2.59
C ALA A 258 -2.67 -0.62 -1.91
N HIS A 259 -3.42 -1.52 -1.26
CA HIS A 259 -4.62 -1.15 -0.49
C HIS A 259 -4.33 -0.26 0.72
N ALA A 260 -3.21 -0.45 1.42
CA ALA A 260 -2.79 0.44 2.51
C ALA A 260 -2.51 1.87 2.02
N ALA A 261 -1.84 2.01 0.87
CA ALA A 261 -1.55 3.29 0.24
C ALA A 261 -2.81 3.94 -0.34
N MET A 262 -3.62 3.20 -1.10
CA MET A 262 -4.88 3.68 -1.67
C MET A 262 -5.88 4.09 -0.60
N PHE A 263 -6.03 3.31 0.48
CA PHE A 263 -6.90 3.67 1.61
C PHE A 263 -6.50 5.02 2.20
N ALA A 264 -5.21 5.24 2.43
CA ALA A 264 -4.69 6.49 2.95
C ALA A 264 -4.88 7.65 1.95
N ALA A 265 -4.65 7.41 0.66
CA ALA A 265 -4.80 8.41 -0.39
C ALA A 265 -6.25 8.84 -0.64
N THR A 266 -7.24 8.02 -0.30
CA THR A 266 -8.65 8.17 -0.73
C THR A 266 -9.59 8.50 0.43
N GLY A 267 -9.06 8.99 1.56
CA GLY A 267 -9.83 9.27 2.77
C GLY A 267 -11.05 10.16 2.51
N ASN A 268 -12.24 9.70 2.90
CA ASN A 268 -13.52 10.41 2.77
C ASN A 268 -13.93 10.88 1.37
N ASN A 269 -13.26 10.46 0.31
CA ASN A 269 -13.61 10.89 -1.04
C ASN A 269 -15.00 10.36 -1.47
N GLU A 270 -15.82 11.23 -2.06
CA GLU A 270 -17.21 10.91 -2.42
C GLU A 270 -17.34 9.89 -3.55
N ASP A 271 -16.29 9.67 -4.35
CA ASP A 271 -16.30 8.69 -5.44
C ASP A 271 -16.61 7.28 -4.93
N TYR A 272 -16.32 6.97 -3.66
CA TYR A 272 -16.61 5.67 -3.03
C TYR A 272 -17.98 5.59 -2.34
N TYR A 273 -18.70 6.71 -2.20
CA TYR A 273 -19.88 6.76 -1.34
C TYR A 273 -21.10 6.02 -1.89
N ASP A 274 -21.26 5.97 -3.22
CA ASP A 274 -22.31 5.17 -3.83
C ASP A 274 -22.17 3.67 -3.47
N TYR A 275 -20.94 3.13 -3.55
CA TYR A 275 -20.64 1.74 -3.19
C TYR A 275 -20.79 1.48 -1.69
N LEU A 276 -20.28 2.38 -0.85
CA LEU A 276 -20.41 2.28 0.61
C LEU A 276 -21.88 2.34 1.07
N ALA A 277 -22.68 3.19 0.44
CA ALA A 277 -24.11 3.30 0.72
C ALA A 277 -24.89 2.06 0.27
N GLU A 278 -24.54 1.47 -0.88
CA GLU A 278 -25.14 0.22 -1.36
C GLU A 278 -24.88 -0.94 -0.38
N ALA A 279 -23.63 -1.08 0.09
CA ALA A 279 -23.28 -2.07 1.11
C ALA A 279 -23.99 -1.80 2.44
N GLY A 280 -24.43 -0.56 2.71
CA GLY A 280 -25.02 -0.16 3.97
C GLY A 280 -23.96 0.09 5.05
N ALA A 281 -22.82 0.68 4.65
CA ALA A 281 -21.78 1.11 5.56
C ALA A 281 -22.28 2.22 6.50
N VAL A 282 -21.83 2.20 7.75
CA VAL A 282 -22.21 3.21 8.73
C VAL A 282 -21.62 4.58 8.38
N GLY A 283 -22.43 5.63 8.51
CA GLY A 283 -21.98 7.00 8.35
C GLY A 283 -22.08 7.57 6.94
N VAL A 284 -22.33 6.78 5.89
CA VAL A 284 -22.46 7.29 4.51
C VAL A 284 -23.92 7.35 4.12
N TYR A 285 -24.50 8.56 4.05
CA TYR A 285 -25.93 8.75 3.80
C TYR A 285 -26.19 9.84 2.76
N GLN A 286 -27.01 9.53 1.75
CA GLN A 286 -27.43 10.52 0.75
C GLN A 286 -28.38 11.56 1.38
N THR A 287 -28.22 12.82 1.00
CA THR A 287 -29.07 13.92 1.44
C THR A 287 -30.15 14.27 0.40
N THR A 288 -31.11 15.11 0.77
CA THR A 288 -32.26 15.49 -0.07
C THR A 288 -31.89 16.21 -1.36
N ASP A 289 -30.69 16.80 -1.46
CA ASP A 289 -30.21 17.48 -2.67
C ASP A 289 -29.32 16.60 -3.56
N GLY A 290 -29.09 15.35 -3.17
CA GLY A 290 -28.26 14.40 -3.89
C GLY A 290 -26.80 14.35 -3.44
N SER A 291 -26.35 15.25 -2.55
CA SER A 291 -25.03 15.18 -1.90
C SER A 291 -24.96 14.08 -0.83
N TRP A 292 -23.79 13.90 -0.22
CA TRP A 292 -23.55 12.93 0.83
C TRP A 292 -23.28 13.58 2.19
N THR A 293 -23.52 12.83 3.26
CA THR A 293 -23.02 13.16 4.59
C THR A 293 -22.27 11.99 5.19
N SER A 294 -21.12 12.31 5.81
CA SER A 294 -20.30 11.39 6.61
C SER A 294 -20.57 11.58 8.11
N THR A 295 -21.83 11.44 8.56
CA THR A 295 -22.23 11.72 9.95
C THR A 295 -23.07 10.62 10.59
N VAL A 296 -22.84 10.40 11.89
CA VAL A 296 -23.52 9.42 12.74
C VAL A 296 -24.15 10.05 13.98
N THR A 297 -25.09 9.35 14.63
CA THR A 297 -25.66 9.75 15.92
C THR A 297 -24.92 9.11 17.08
N ILE A 298 -24.22 9.91 17.89
CA ILE A 298 -23.56 9.45 19.11
C ILE A 298 -24.16 10.19 20.30
N ASN A 299 -24.76 9.47 21.24
CA ASN A 299 -25.38 10.03 22.44
C ASN A 299 -26.37 11.17 22.13
N GLY A 300 -27.19 10.98 21.09
CA GLY A 300 -28.19 11.95 20.63
C GLY A 300 -27.61 13.18 19.90
N LYS A 301 -26.32 13.18 19.56
CA LYS A 301 -25.64 14.27 18.85
C LYS A 301 -25.09 13.78 17.51
N THR A 302 -25.20 14.61 16.49
CA THR A 302 -24.54 14.39 15.20
C THR A 302 -23.02 14.53 15.37
N LYS A 303 -22.28 13.55 14.87
CA LYS A 303 -20.82 13.51 14.83
C LYS A 303 -20.35 13.11 13.44
N THR A 304 -19.27 13.73 12.97
CA THR A 304 -18.61 13.27 11.74
C THR A 304 -17.87 11.97 12.02
N ILE A 305 -17.88 11.07 11.05
CA ILE A 305 -17.06 9.87 11.02
C ILE A 305 -16.25 9.87 9.73
N SER A 306 -15.02 9.39 9.79
CA SER A 306 -14.06 9.42 8.67
C SER A 306 -13.54 8.02 8.38
N ASP A 307 -13.39 7.65 7.11
CA ASP A 307 -12.59 6.49 6.68
C ASP A 307 -11.18 6.88 6.22
N GLY A 308 -10.70 8.09 6.55
CA GLY A 308 -9.31 8.49 6.33
C GLY A 308 -8.34 7.82 7.30
N ALA A 309 -7.13 7.52 6.83
CA ALA A 309 -6.02 7.09 7.67
C ALA A 309 -5.32 8.31 8.28
N TRP A 310 -4.81 8.16 9.49
CA TRP A 310 -3.88 9.12 10.09
C TRP A 310 -2.47 8.94 9.53
N GLY A 311 -2.07 7.71 9.23
CA GLY A 311 -0.81 7.42 8.55
C GLY A 311 -0.82 6.07 7.84
N THR A 312 0.21 5.79 7.05
CA THR A 312 0.34 4.53 6.31
C THR A 312 1.78 4.06 6.27
N VAL A 313 1.98 2.74 6.40
CA VAL A 313 3.23 2.05 6.07
C VAL A 313 2.93 0.96 5.04
N ALA A 314 3.23 1.23 3.78
CA ALA A 314 2.92 0.33 2.67
C ALA A 314 4.18 -0.40 2.21
N TYR A 315 4.21 -1.73 2.33
CA TYR A 315 5.32 -2.57 1.92
C TYR A 315 5.10 -3.09 0.49
N SER A 316 6.07 -2.84 -0.39
CA SER A 316 6.05 -3.23 -1.81
C SER A 316 4.71 -2.99 -2.48
N ALA A 317 4.19 -1.77 -2.32
CA ALA A 317 2.85 -1.41 -2.78
C ALA A 317 2.75 -1.54 -4.31
N ILE A 318 1.89 -2.44 -4.79
CA ILE A 318 1.63 -2.65 -6.23
C ILE A 318 0.66 -1.57 -6.76
N THR A 319 0.99 -0.30 -6.57
CA THR A 319 0.22 0.86 -7.06
C THR A 319 1.18 2.05 -7.21
N PRO A 320 0.96 3.03 -8.11
CA PRO A 320 -0.21 3.26 -8.98
C PRO A 320 -0.23 2.39 -10.24
N LEU A 321 -1.31 1.62 -10.43
CA LEU A 321 -1.47 0.72 -11.59
C LEU A 321 -1.60 1.48 -12.92
N ALA A 322 -2.31 2.61 -12.95
CA ALA A 322 -2.58 3.39 -14.16
C ALA A 322 -1.34 3.91 -14.92
N GLN A 323 -0.15 3.84 -14.31
CA GLN A 323 1.13 4.20 -14.93
C GLN A 323 2.16 3.05 -14.91
N ALA A 324 1.78 1.87 -14.39
CA ALA A 324 2.73 0.85 -13.99
C ALA A 324 3.47 0.23 -15.18
N ASP A 325 2.79 -0.06 -16.29
CA ASP A 325 3.43 -0.60 -17.49
C ASP A 325 4.44 0.36 -18.11
N MET A 326 4.07 1.64 -18.22
CA MET A 326 5.00 2.68 -18.67
C MET A 326 6.20 2.85 -17.74
N ALA A 327 5.98 2.87 -16.43
CA ALA A 327 7.04 3.06 -15.44
C ALA A 327 8.00 1.86 -15.37
N LEU A 328 7.48 0.64 -15.50
CA LEU A 328 8.27 -0.58 -15.55
C LEU A 328 9.09 -0.64 -16.85
N ALA A 329 8.45 -0.42 -18.00
CA ALA A 329 9.12 -0.36 -19.29
C ALA A 329 10.22 0.72 -19.30
N PHE A 330 9.97 1.88 -18.70
CA PHE A 330 10.97 2.93 -18.59
C PHE A 330 12.14 2.51 -17.68
N GLU A 331 11.89 1.86 -16.53
CA GLU A 331 12.96 1.34 -15.65
C GLU A 331 13.84 0.31 -16.38
N TYR A 332 13.24 -0.61 -17.14
CA TYR A 332 13.98 -1.62 -17.91
C TYR A 332 14.74 -0.99 -19.08
N TYR A 333 14.11 -0.05 -19.80
CA TYR A 333 14.71 0.62 -20.95
C TYR A 333 15.77 1.65 -20.55
N LEU A 334 15.86 2.06 -19.29
CA LEU A 334 16.97 2.89 -18.81
C LEU A 334 18.30 2.14 -18.82
N ASP A 335 18.29 0.80 -18.74
CA ASP A 335 19.49 -0.02 -18.89
C ASP A 335 19.65 -0.48 -20.36
N PRO A 336 20.65 0.02 -21.10
CA PRO A 336 20.90 -0.41 -22.48
C PRO A 336 21.26 -1.89 -22.62
N ASP A 337 21.73 -2.51 -21.55
CA ASP A 337 22.19 -3.90 -21.52
C ASP A 337 21.09 -4.87 -21.03
N HIS A 338 19.88 -4.38 -20.70
CA HIS A 338 18.76 -5.23 -20.32
C HIS A 338 18.33 -6.15 -21.48
N GLU A 339 18.21 -7.44 -21.18
CA GLU A 339 17.81 -8.47 -22.13
C GLU A 339 16.29 -8.68 -22.09
N TYR A 340 15.63 -8.43 -23.21
CA TYR A 340 14.20 -8.69 -23.39
C TYR A 340 13.99 -10.07 -24.00
N SER A 341 12.83 -10.68 -23.72
CA SER A 341 12.48 -12.01 -24.25
C SER A 341 12.24 -12.03 -25.75
N SER A 342 11.86 -10.90 -26.34
CA SER A 342 11.60 -10.75 -27.78
C SER A 342 11.93 -9.34 -28.26
N ASP A 343 12.12 -9.19 -29.57
CA ASP A 343 12.27 -7.89 -30.21
C ASP A 343 10.99 -7.04 -30.08
N PHE A 344 9.81 -7.68 -30.03
CA PHE A 344 8.55 -7.01 -29.77
C PHE A 344 8.53 -6.36 -28.39
N GLN A 345 8.87 -7.09 -27.32
CA GLN A 345 8.91 -6.54 -25.96
C GLN A 345 9.93 -5.42 -25.82
N LYS A 346 11.11 -5.58 -26.43
CA LYS A 346 12.12 -4.51 -26.48
C LYS A 346 11.59 -3.25 -27.16
N LYS A 347 10.86 -3.41 -28.27
CA LYS A 347 10.28 -2.28 -29.01
C LYS A 347 9.13 -1.63 -28.27
N MET A 348 8.29 -2.42 -27.61
CA MET A 348 7.26 -1.94 -26.68
C MET A 348 7.88 -1.11 -25.56
N ALA A 349 8.98 -1.59 -24.96
CA ALA A 349 9.67 -0.88 -23.89
C ALA A 349 10.22 0.48 -24.34
N GLU A 350 10.81 0.57 -25.55
CA GLU A 350 11.25 1.84 -26.15
C GLU A 350 10.10 2.86 -26.25
N TYR A 351 8.94 2.43 -26.74
CA TYR A 351 7.79 3.32 -26.94
C TYR A 351 7.10 3.69 -25.63
N LEU A 352 6.92 2.74 -24.73
CA LEU A 352 6.36 2.99 -23.40
C LEU A 352 7.29 3.88 -22.56
N ALA A 353 8.61 3.78 -22.71
CA ALA A 353 9.56 4.70 -22.09
C ALA A 353 9.37 6.15 -22.59
N ALA A 354 9.13 6.33 -23.89
CA ALA A 354 8.84 7.64 -24.46
C ALA A 354 7.47 8.17 -24.01
N GLU A 355 6.47 7.30 -23.87
CA GLU A 355 5.15 7.65 -23.33
C GLU A 355 5.26 8.05 -21.86
N TYR A 356 6.06 7.34 -21.05
CA TYR A 356 6.33 7.66 -19.65
C TYR A 356 6.97 9.05 -19.48
N MET A 357 7.98 9.35 -20.30
CA MET A 357 8.57 10.69 -20.36
C MET A 357 7.50 11.75 -20.67
N GLY A 358 6.62 11.48 -21.64
CA GLY A 358 5.50 12.34 -22.00
C GLY A 358 4.54 12.56 -20.83
N TYR A 359 4.17 11.48 -20.15
CA TYR A 359 3.30 11.46 -18.98
C TYR A 359 3.87 12.32 -17.84
N ILE A 360 5.10 12.04 -17.37
CA ILE A 360 5.75 12.78 -16.28
C ILE A 360 5.87 14.27 -16.61
N ASN A 361 6.32 14.61 -17.82
CA ASN A 361 6.42 15.99 -18.25
C ASN A 361 5.04 16.69 -18.33
N GLY A 362 4.00 15.95 -18.72
CA GLY A 362 2.62 16.39 -18.80
C GLY A 362 1.98 16.70 -17.44
N LEU A 363 2.36 15.95 -16.40
CA LEU A 363 1.95 16.21 -15.01
C LEU A 363 2.47 17.56 -14.48
N ASN A 364 3.55 18.10 -15.08
CA ASN A 364 4.20 19.33 -14.65
C ASN A 364 4.60 19.31 -13.16
N LEU A 365 5.14 18.17 -12.73
CA LEU A 365 5.59 17.96 -11.36
C LEU A 365 6.69 18.97 -10.98
N ALA A 366 6.68 19.35 -9.71
CA ALA A 366 7.75 20.11 -9.08
C ALA A 366 7.85 19.69 -7.62
N VAL A 367 9.04 19.83 -7.04
CA VAL A 367 9.30 19.55 -5.63
C VAL A 367 10.04 20.70 -4.99
N LYS A 368 9.80 20.93 -3.70
CA LYS A 368 10.67 21.77 -2.90
C LYS A 368 11.84 20.94 -2.44
N GLU A 369 13.05 21.42 -2.68
CA GLU A 369 14.29 20.78 -2.25
C GLU A 369 14.36 20.56 -0.73
N SER A 370 13.76 21.46 0.04
CA SER A 370 13.62 21.33 1.49
C SER A 370 12.67 20.22 1.93
N ALA A 371 11.74 19.79 1.07
CA ALA A 371 10.80 18.71 1.36
C ALA A 371 11.44 17.35 1.07
N VAL A 372 12.07 17.19 -0.10
CA VAL A 372 12.79 15.95 -0.48
C VAL A 372 14.18 15.85 0.19
N GLY A 373 14.72 16.97 0.68
CA GLY A 373 16.00 16.99 1.38
C GLY A 373 17.23 16.93 0.46
N PHE A 374 17.13 17.34 -0.81
CA PHE A 374 18.25 17.35 -1.77
C PHE A 374 18.46 18.73 -2.39
N ASP A 375 19.71 19.04 -2.73
CA ASP A 375 20.10 20.17 -3.58
C ASP A 375 20.11 19.64 -5.03
N LEU A 376 18.97 19.72 -5.71
CA LEU A 376 18.78 19.14 -7.04
C LEU A 376 19.36 20.05 -8.14
N ASN A 377 19.45 21.36 -7.89
CA ASN A 377 20.01 22.31 -8.85
C ASN A 377 21.52 22.55 -8.68
N GLY A 378 22.11 22.10 -7.57
CA GLY A 378 23.53 22.16 -7.26
C GLY A 378 24.04 23.55 -6.87
N ASP A 379 23.18 24.43 -6.36
CA ASP A 379 23.54 25.81 -6.00
C ASP A 379 24.12 25.95 -4.58
N GLY A 380 24.09 24.88 -3.79
CA GLY A 380 24.65 24.79 -2.46
C GLY A 380 23.63 25.02 -1.33
N ASP A 381 22.34 25.17 -1.63
CA ASP A 381 21.27 25.12 -0.63
C ASP A 381 20.10 24.20 -1.00
N LYS A 382 18.96 24.32 -0.31
CA LYS A 382 17.78 23.43 -0.48
C LYS A 382 16.48 24.23 -0.46
N LYS A 383 16.53 25.47 -0.95
CA LYS A 383 15.40 26.42 -0.84
C LYS A 383 14.58 26.49 -2.12
N ASP A 384 15.03 25.89 -3.21
CA ASP A 384 14.35 26.02 -4.47
C ASP A 384 13.16 25.09 -4.62
N THR A 385 12.30 25.47 -5.56
CA THR A 385 11.27 24.60 -6.11
C THR A 385 11.72 24.21 -7.51
N VAL A 386 12.10 22.95 -7.67
CA VAL A 386 12.65 22.42 -8.91
C VAL A 386 11.54 21.74 -9.70
N LYS A 387 11.39 22.15 -10.96
CA LYS A 387 10.51 21.46 -11.91
C LYS A 387 11.14 20.11 -12.25
N LEU A 388 10.36 19.05 -12.17
CA LEU A 388 10.78 17.71 -12.53
C LEU A 388 10.47 17.46 -14.00
N THR A 389 11.50 17.12 -14.78
CA THR A 389 11.37 16.76 -16.19
C THR A 389 12.24 15.57 -16.53
N ILE A 390 11.75 14.75 -17.46
CA ILE A 390 12.54 13.75 -18.16
C ILE A 390 12.86 14.31 -19.55
N GLU A 391 14.14 14.29 -19.90
CA GLU A 391 14.68 14.73 -21.18
C GLU A 391 15.34 13.56 -21.90
N HIS A 392 15.31 13.58 -23.23
CA HIS A 392 15.92 12.55 -24.06
C HIS A 392 16.86 13.16 -25.09
N ASN A 393 18.08 12.64 -25.18
CA ASN A 393 19.10 13.07 -26.14
C ASN A 393 19.90 11.86 -26.65
N SER A 394 19.75 11.56 -27.94
CA SER A 394 20.41 10.44 -28.63
C SER A 394 21.90 10.64 -28.91
N GLY A 395 22.49 11.76 -28.45
CA GLY A 395 23.93 11.98 -28.50
C GLY A 395 24.71 11.10 -27.52
N SER A 396 26.02 10.99 -27.71
CA SER A 396 26.89 10.10 -26.93
C SER A 396 26.99 10.40 -25.43
N LYS A 397 26.47 11.56 -24.96
CA LYS A 397 26.57 11.98 -23.55
C LYS A 397 25.77 11.08 -22.60
N TYR A 398 24.61 10.59 -23.04
CA TYR A 398 23.66 9.82 -22.21
C TYR A 398 23.37 8.44 -22.81
N GLN A 399 24.28 7.91 -23.63
CA GLN A 399 24.09 6.61 -24.28
C GLN A 399 23.94 5.46 -23.27
N SER A 400 24.59 5.56 -22.11
CA SER A 400 24.51 4.57 -21.03
C SER A 400 23.16 4.54 -20.31
N THR A 401 22.21 5.41 -20.68
CA THR A 401 20.85 5.47 -20.16
C THR A 401 19.83 5.57 -21.30
N ASN A 402 20.17 5.02 -22.47
CA ASN A 402 19.39 5.13 -23.72
C ASN A 402 18.96 6.56 -24.07
N GLY A 403 19.77 7.56 -23.70
CA GLY A 403 19.53 8.98 -23.98
C GLY A 403 18.74 9.73 -22.90
N TYR A 404 18.18 9.05 -21.91
CA TYR A 404 17.32 9.66 -20.88
C TYR A 404 18.14 10.30 -19.75
N HIS A 405 17.71 11.48 -19.33
CA HIS A 405 18.29 12.29 -18.24
C HIS A 405 17.26 13.33 -17.75
N GLY A 406 17.62 14.19 -16.81
CA GLY A 406 16.80 15.32 -16.37
C GLY A 406 16.50 15.31 -14.88
N THR A 407 15.91 16.39 -14.38
CA THR A 407 15.74 16.63 -12.93
C THR A 407 14.86 15.60 -12.22
N TYR A 408 13.95 14.93 -12.93
CA TYR A 408 13.20 13.81 -12.37
C TYR A 408 14.11 12.61 -12.07
N LEU A 409 15.04 12.31 -12.98
CA LEU A 409 16.03 11.23 -12.79
C LEU A 409 17.13 11.63 -11.80
N ASP A 410 17.43 12.93 -11.69
CA ASP A 410 18.33 13.44 -10.66
C ASP A 410 17.74 13.23 -9.25
N LEU A 411 16.43 13.47 -9.07
CA LEU A 411 15.73 13.16 -7.82
C LEU A 411 15.72 11.64 -7.55
N TYR A 412 15.36 10.82 -8.54
CA TYR A 412 15.40 9.37 -8.42
C TYR A 412 16.78 8.86 -7.96
N LEU A 413 17.86 9.36 -8.58
CA LEU A 413 19.22 8.97 -8.22
C LEU A 413 19.58 9.43 -6.81
N ALA A 414 19.16 10.63 -6.41
CA ALA A 414 19.42 11.16 -5.07
C ALA A 414 18.71 10.34 -3.98
N GLU A 415 17.47 9.91 -4.22
CA GLU A 415 16.75 8.98 -3.33
C GLU A 415 17.45 7.62 -3.26
N PHE A 416 17.87 7.10 -4.40
CA PHE A 416 18.56 5.82 -4.50
C PHE A 416 19.87 5.81 -3.69
N GLU A 417 20.66 6.88 -3.84
CA GLU A 417 21.89 7.09 -3.08
C GLU A 417 21.63 7.31 -1.58
N GLN A 418 20.61 8.10 -1.21
CA GLN A 418 20.28 8.36 0.18
C GLN A 418 19.89 7.08 0.91
N ASN A 419 19.08 6.22 0.27
CA ASN A 419 18.68 4.95 0.82
C ASN A 419 19.88 4.01 1.04
N LEU A 420 20.83 3.93 0.10
CA LEU A 420 22.06 3.14 0.32
C LEU A 420 22.92 3.75 1.42
N GLN A 421 23.07 5.07 1.42
CA GLN A 421 23.87 5.79 2.41
C GLN A 421 23.32 5.54 3.82
N TRP A 422 21.99 5.53 3.97
CA TRP A 422 21.35 5.19 5.23
C TRP A 422 21.69 3.75 5.65
N TYR A 423 21.63 2.78 4.73
CA TYR A 423 22.01 1.38 5.02
C TYR A 423 23.43 1.29 5.57
N VAL A 424 24.42 1.81 4.83
CA VAL A 424 25.83 1.69 5.23
C VAL A 424 26.12 2.41 6.55
N ASP A 425 25.39 3.48 6.88
CA ASP A 425 25.52 4.21 8.14
C ASP A 425 24.84 3.53 9.34
N ASN A 426 23.98 2.53 9.11
CA ASN A 426 23.17 1.88 10.14
C ASN A 426 23.46 0.38 10.32
N LEU A 427 24.54 -0.17 9.75
CA LEU A 427 24.89 -1.59 9.90
C LEU A 427 25.31 -2.00 11.33
N ASP A 428 25.45 -1.04 12.25
CA ASP A 428 25.62 -1.38 13.66
C ASP A 428 24.36 -1.97 14.30
N TYR A 429 23.18 -1.78 13.68
CA TYR A 429 21.93 -2.41 14.10
C TYR A 429 21.73 -3.83 13.52
N ALA A 430 22.66 -4.33 12.70
CA ALA A 430 22.62 -5.68 12.12
C ALA A 430 23.13 -6.71 13.14
N SER A 431 22.46 -6.83 14.29
CA SER A 431 22.93 -7.63 15.43
C SER A 431 22.85 -9.14 15.23
N ASP A 432 21.98 -9.60 14.34
CA ASP A 432 21.76 -11.01 14.05
C ASP A 432 22.40 -11.47 12.73
N TRP A 433 23.11 -10.57 12.03
CA TRP A 433 23.74 -10.91 10.75
C TRP A 433 25.02 -11.71 10.96
N THR A 434 25.32 -12.56 9.99
CA THR A 434 26.60 -13.26 9.89
C THR A 434 27.53 -12.48 8.97
N TRP A 435 28.75 -12.21 9.41
CA TRP A 435 29.79 -11.52 8.64
C TRP A 435 30.89 -12.49 8.21
N PHE A 436 31.39 -12.31 6.99
CA PHE A 436 32.38 -13.19 6.36
C PHE A 436 33.67 -12.44 5.99
N ASP A 437 34.80 -13.14 5.98
CA ASP A 437 36.07 -12.62 5.48
C ASP A 437 36.13 -12.60 3.94
N GLU A 438 37.24 -12.11 3.37
CA GLU A 438 37.45 -12.05 1.91
C GLU A 438 37.51 -13.43 1.23
N ASN A 439 37.72 -14.51 1.99
CA ASN A 439 37.74 -15.88 1.47
C ASN A 439 36.37 -16.56 1.54
N GLY A 440 35.38 -15.91 2.17
CA GLY A 440 34.04 -16.46 2.39
C GLY A 440 33.93 -17.29 3.69
N ASP A 441 34.94 -17.25 4.57
CA ASP A 441 34.87 -17.91 5.87
C ASP A 441 34.15 -17.00 6.87
N ALA A 442 33.24 -17.56 7.68
CA ALA A 442 32.54 -16.80 8.72
C ALA A 442 33.55 -16.26 9.76
N LEU A 443 33.43 -14.97 10.09
CA LEU A 443 34.27 -14.33 11.10
C LEU A 443 33.98 -14.92 12.49
N SER A 444 34.99 -14.95 13.36
CA SER A 444 34.78 -15.31 14.76
C SER A 444 34.11 -14.17 15.55
N ASP A 445 33.47 -14.49 16.68
CA ASP A 445 32.90 -13.50 17.61
C ASP A 445 33.90 -12.40 17.99
N ALA A 446 35.17 -12.77 18.20
CA ALA A 446 36.23 -11.83 18.55
C ALA A 446 36.57 -10.87 17.40
N GLU A 447 36.42 -11.30 16.15
CA GLU A 447 36.62 -10.47 14.96
C GLU A 447 35.43 -9.54 14.74
N VAL A 448 34.19 -10.05 14.86
CA VAL A 448 32.97 -9.23 14.76
C VAL A 448 32.92 -8.18 15.86
N ALA A 449 33.28 -8.53 17.10
CA ALA A 449 33.28 -7.61 18.24
C ALA A 449 34.23 -6.40 18.07
N VAL A 450 35.19 -6.47 17.13
CA VAL A 450 36.11 -5.37 16.82
C VAL A 450 35.86 -4.72 15.47
N MET A 451 34.89 -5.20 14.69
CA MET A 451 34.51 -4.55 13.42
C MET A 451 34.00 -3.13 13.69
N SER A 452 34.59 -2.17 13.00
CA SER A 452 34.03 -0.83 12.93
C SER A 452 32.83 -0.78 11.99
N THR A 453 32.01 0.27 12.09
CA THR A 453 30.94 0.55 11.13
C THR A 453 31.47 0.60 9.69
N ALA A 454 32.71 1.06 9.49
CA ALA A 454 33.37 1.08 8.18
C ALA A 454 33.67 -0.33 7.66
N ASP A 455 34.13 -1.24 8.53
CA ASP A 455 34.41 -2.63 8.15
C ASP A 455 33.13 -3.36 7.74
N LYS A 456 32.03 -3.13 8.48
CA LYS A 456 30.70 -3.64 8.14
C LYS A 456 30.20 -3.06 6.82
N ALA A 457 30.35 -1.75 6.61
CA ALA A 457 29.96 -1.09 5.37
C ALA A 457 30.72 -1.64 4.16
N THR A 458 32.03 -1.84 4.27
CA THR A 458 32.81 -2.50 3.21
C THR A 458 32.34 -3.94 2.96
N ALA A 459 32.15 -4.74 4.03
CA ALA A 459 31.65 -6.10 3.90
C ALA A 459 30.26 -6.16 3.25
N PHE A 460 29.37 -5.22 3.58
CA PHE A 460 28.06 -5.10 2.96
C PHE A 460 28.13 -4.82 1.46
N LEU A 461 28.93 -3.82 1.06
CA LEU A 461 29.08 -3.47 -0.37
C LEU A 461 29.68 -4.61 -1.20
N GLU A 462 30.50 -5.45 -0.59
CA GLU A 462 31.14 -6.62 -1.20
C GLU A 462 30.31 -7.91 -1.07
N GLY A 463 29.10 -7.85 -0.50
CA GLY A 463 28.22 -9.01 -0.32
C GLY A 463 28.68 -10.01 0.75
N ARG A 464 29.66 -9.67 1.60
CA ARG A 464 30.25 -10.56 2.60
C ARG A 464 29.46 -10.63 3.91
N TYR A 465 28.16 -10.90 3.79
CA TYR A 465 27.25 -11.06 4.91
C TYR A 465 26.11 -12.03 4.58
N ALA A 466 25.41 -12.49 5.61
CA ALA A 466 24.10 -13.12 5.52
C ALA A 466 23.20 -12.52 6.58
N LYS A 467 21.96 -12.17 6.21
CA LYS A 467 20.99 -11.60 7.13
C LYS A 467 20.52 -12.68 8.12
N GLY A 468 20.35 -12.31 9.38
CA GLY A 468 19.89 -13.24 10.41
C GLY A 468 18.42 -13.62 10.28
N SER A 469 18.06 -14.73 10.92
CA SER A 469 16.69 -15.26 11.00
C SER A 469 15.83 -14.60 12.08
N SER A 470 16.38 -13.68 12.89
CA SER A 470 15.58 -12.99 13.91
C SER A 470 14.60 -11.99 13.30
N GLY A 471 14.77 -11.64 12.02
CA GLY A 471 13.76 -11.00 11.16
C GLY A 471 12.88 -11.97 10.35
N SER A 472 13.14 -13.28 10.37
CA SER A 472 12.31 -14.29 9.68
C SER A 472 11.28 -14.97 10.61
N ASP A 473 11.57 -15.08 11.92
CA ASP A 473 10.60 -15.57 12.91
C ASP A 473 9.59 -14.51 13.35
N SER A 474 9.88 -13.23 13.08
CA SER A 474 8.91 -12.14 13.10
C SER A 474 8.52 -11.79 11.66
N MET A 475 7.85 -12.74 11.00
CA MET A 475 6.88 -12.59 9.91
C MET A 475 7.22 -11.53 8.84
N GLY A 476 7.43 -11.99 7.59
CA GLY A 476 7.50 -11.11 6.41
C GLY A 476 6.44 -9.99 6.47
N GLY A 477 6.77 -8.80 5.94
CA GLY A 477 6.03 -7.55 6.16
C GLY A 477 4.51 -7.75 6.16
N PRO A 478 3.78 -7.00 7.03
CA PRO A 478 2.38 -7.28 7.41
C PRO A 478 1.53 -7.65 6.18
N GLY A 479 1.28 -8.93 5.96
CA GLY A 479 0.77 -9.42 4.67
C GLY A 479 1.35 -10.76 4.20
N GLY A 480 2.42 -11.28 4.83
CA GLY A 480 2.80 -12.68 4.71
C GLY A 480 1.65 -13.58 5.18
N ALA A 481 0.80 -14.00 4.25
CA ALA A 481 -0.36 -14.81 4.54
C ALA A 481 0.09 -16.10 5.24
N GLY A 482 -0.34 -16.27 6.49
CA GLY A 482 -0.42 -17.57 7.13
C GLY A 482 -1.43 -18.42 6.38
N ASN A 483 -1.00 -19.01 5.26
CA ASN A 483 -1.61 -20.21 4.71
C ASN A 483 -0.54 -21.31 4.77
N GLY A 484 -0.85 -22.41 5.44
CA GLY A 484 0.10 -23.48 5.73
C GLY A 484 0.74 -24.04 4.46
N GLY A 485 2.02 -23.75 4.29
CA GLY A 485 2.85 -24.23 3.19
C GLY A 485 4.25 -23.64 3.31
N ALA A 486 5.04 -24.16 4.25
CA ALA A 486 6.46 -23.84 4.32
C ALA A 486 7.15 -24.21 2.98
N PRO A 487 8.17 -23.46 2.53
CA PRO A 487 9.10 -23.97 1.54
C PRO A 487 9.84 -25.15 2.18
N GLY A 488 9.45 -26.36 1.80
CA GLY A 488 9.97 -27.58 2.41
C GLY A 488 11.34 -27.95 1.87
N ASP A 489 12.39 -27.57 2.60
CA ASP A 489 13.63 -28.36 2.65
C ASP A 489 13.47 -29.51 3.66
N GLY A 490 13.88 -30.70 3.22
CA GLY A 490 13.40 -31.97 3.76
C GLY A 490 13.91 -32.36 5.14
N ASN A 491 12.99 -32.87 5.97
CA ASN A 491 13.13 -34.17 6.65
C ASN A 491 11.85 -34.51 7.43
N ALA A 492 11.15 -35.58 7.04
CA ALA A 492 10.00 -36.10 7.77
C ALA A 492 10.40 -37.29 8.66
N PRO A 493 10.12 -37.26 9.98
CA PRO A 493 9.94 -38.48 10.76
C PRO A 493 8.46 -38.86 10.84
N SER A 494 8.21 -40.15 10.64
CA SER A 494 6.93 -40.85 10.62
C SER A 494 6.20 -40.88 11.97
N GLY A 495 4.90 -40.59 11.97
CA GLY A 495 3.97 -40.92 13.07
C GLY A 495 2.50 -40.74 12.66
N GLU A 496 1.73 -41.83 12.69
CA GLU A 496 0.29 -41.87 12.36
C GLU A 496 -0.58 -41.04 13.34
N PRO A 497 -1.65 -40.38 12.87
CA PRO A 497 -2.77 -39.97 13.71
C PRO A 497 -4.04 -40.83 13.45
N PRO A 498 -4.96 -40.93 14.44
CA PRO A 498 -6.08 -41.86 14.43
C PRO A 498 -7.34 -41.34 13.72
N SER A 499 -8.19 -42.30 13.36
CA SER A 499 -9.45 -42.26 12.61
C SER A 499 -10.57 -41.35 13.17
N GLY A 500 -11.25 -40.62 12.27
CA GLY A 500 -12.59 -40.05 12.47
C GLY A 500 -13.18 -39.55 11.15
N GLU A 501 -14.34 -40.07 10.78
CA GLU A 501 -14.98 -40.03 9.45
C GLU A 501 -15.55 -38.65 9.04
N ALA A 502 -15.43 -38.31 7.76
CA ALA A 502 -16.32 -37.38 7.04
C ALA A 502 -16.70 -37.99 5.66
N PRO A 503 -17.95 -37.80 5.15
CA PRO A 503 -18.49 -38.62 4.08
C PRO A 503 -18.26 -38.07 2.66
N SER A 504 -17.69 -38.95 1.84
CA SER A 504 -17.93 -39.24 0.42
C SER A 504 -18.40 -38.14 -0.55
N GLY A 505 -17.48 -37.75 -1.45
CA GLY A 505 -17.75 -37.32 -2.82
C GLY A 505 -16.52 -37.62 -3.68
N GLU A 506 -16.67 -38.50 -4.67
CA GLU A 506 -15.60 -39.15 -5.44
C GLU A 506 -14.77 -38.18 -6.30
N ALA A 507 -13.44 -38.29 -6.22
CA ALA A 507 -12.51 -37.77 -7.22
C ALA A 507 -12.00 -38.94 -8.10
N PRO A 508 -11.93 -38.81 -9.44
CA PRO A 508 -11.20 -39.76 -10.26
C PRO A 508 -9.69 -39.50 -10.21
N SER A 509 -8.97 -40.61 -10.26
CA SER A 509 -7.57 -40.85 -9.98
C SER A 509 -6.60 -40.61 -11.14
N ASP A 510 -5.33 -40.41 -10.75
CA ASP A 510 -4.06 -40.74 -11.40
C ASP A 510 -3.56 -39.92 -12.61
N ALA A 511 -2.47 -39.17 -12.37
CA ALA A 511 -1.29 -39.19 -13.24
C ALA A 511 -0.02 -38.96 -12.40
N GLY A 512 0.95 -39.87 -12.56
CA GLY A 512 2.12 -40.02 -11.71
C GLY A 512 3.24 -38.99 -11.93
N SER A 513 4.03 -38.85 -10.88
CA SER A 513 5.23 -38.03 -10.76
C SER A 513 6.36 -38.53 -11.68
N ALA A 514 6.95 -37.62 -12.45
CA ALA A 514 8.24 -37.80 -13.11
C ALA A 514 9.12 -36.58 -12.79
N GLY A 515 10.35 -36.85 -12.32
CA GLY A 515 11.31 -35.86 -11.84
C GLY A 515 11.97 -35.01 -12.95
N PRO A 516 12.86 -34.07 -12.55
CA PRO A 516 13.32 -33.00 -13.41
C PRO A 516 14.46 -33.49 -14.30
N ASP A 517 14.30 -33.34 -15.62
CA ASP A 517 15.41 -33.33 -16.54
C ASP A 517 15.10 -32.35 -17.68
N GLY A 518 16.06 -31.46 -17.96
CA GLY A 518 15.95 -30.46 -19.01
C GLY A 518 15.78 -31.11 -20.39
N GLY A 519 14.84 -30.59 -21.18
CA GLY A 519 14.63 -31.06 -22.53
C GLY A 519 13.51 -30.32 -23.25
N ASN A 520 13.91 -29.47 -24.19
CA ASN A 520 13.09 -28.92 -25.26
C ASN A 520 12.20 -30.00 -25.92
N SER A 521 10.91 -29.76 -26.10
CA SER A 521 10.14 -30.51 -27.11
C SER A 521 8.93 -29.75 -27.65
N SER A 522 9.02 -29.52 -28.96
CA SER A 522 7.94 -29.19 -29.89
C SER A 522 6.81 -30.24 -29.89
N GLY A 523 5.57 -29.75 -30.05
CA GLY A 523 4.55 -30.36 -30.91
C GLY A 523 3.49 -31.26 -30.27
N GLY A 524 2.27 -30.74 -30.15
CA GLY A 524 1.06 -31.56 -29.92
C GLY A 524 -0.20 -30.71 -29.76
N SER A 525 -0.99 -30.58 -30.82
CA SER A 525 -2.21 -29.78 -30.86
C SER A 525 -3.36 -30.38 -30.05
N SER A 526 -4.28 -29.49 -29.63
CA SER A 526 -5.56 -29.72 -28.93
C SER A 526 -5.49 -29.67 -27.41
N GLN A 527 -5.68 -28.48 -26.82
CA GLN A 527 -6.87 -28.20 -26.00
C GLN A 527 -6.96 -26.70 -25.66
N THR A 528 -8.21 -26.22 -25.61
CA THR A 528 -8.63 -24.88 -25.22
C THR A 528 -8.37 -24.65 -23.72
N GLU A 529 -7.20 -24.16 -23.36
CA GLU A 529 -6.91 -23.49 -22.08
C GLU A 529 -5.78 -22.50 -22.39
N ALA A 530 -6.14 -21.27 -22.76
CA ALA A 530 -5.20 -20.22 -23.16
C ALA A 530 -5.67 -18.89 -22.54
N VAL A 531 -5.61 -18.84 -21.20
CA VAL A 531 -5.57 -17.63 -20.35
C VAL A 531 -4.75 -18.02 -19.11
N GLY A 532 -3.86 -17.14 -18.66
CA GLY A 532 -3.19 -17.35 -17.37
C GLY A 532 -4.23 -17.35 -16.26
N THR A 533 -4.34 -18.43 -15.48
CA THR A 533 -5.26 -18.38 -14.32
C THR A 533 -4.71 -17.43 -13.26
N PRO A 534 -5.54 -16.75 -12.46
CA PRO A 534 -5.09 -15.83 -11.41
C PRO A 534 -4.20 -16.45 -10.33
N ASP A 535 -4.08 -17.77 -10.24
CA ASP A 535 -3.14 -18.42 -9.32
C ASP A 535 -1.87 -18.93 -10.03
N ALA A 536 -1.92 -19.11 -11.36
CA ALA A 536 -0.81 -19.66 -12.14
C ALA A 536 0.18 -18.61 -12.67
N GLY A 537 -0.14 -17.32 -12.52
CA GLY A 537 0.60 -16.25 -13.16
C GLY A 537 0.21 -16.07 -14.64
N THR A 538 0.89 -15.16 -15.32
CA THR A 538 0.66 -14.91 -16.74
C THR A 538 1.14 -16.08 -17.61
N THR A 539 0.41 -16.35 -18.71
CA THR A 539 0.88 -17.24 -19.79
C THR A 539 1.76 -16.54 -20.82
N GLN A 540 1.88 -15.21 -20.76
CA GLN A 540 2.83 -14.44 -21.55
C GLN A 540 4.26 -14.85 -21.19
N SER A 541 5.06 -15.17 -22.21
CA SER A 541 6.41 -15.64 -21.96
C SER A 541 7.34 -14.51 -21.50
N ALA A 542 7.87 -14.65 -20.29
CA ALA A 542 9.00 -13.86 -19.79
C ALA A 542 10.37 -14.50 -20.14
N SER A 543 10.39 -15.62 -20.90
CA SER A 543 11.61 -16.36 -21.20
C SER A 543 11.61 -17.10 -22.55
N GLY A 544 10.67 -16.77 -23.44
CA GLY A 544 10.45 -17.44 -24.73
C GLY A 544 10.15 -16.44 -25.83
N SER A 545 10.34 -16.83 -27.10
CA SER A 545 10.22 -15.93 -28.26
C SER A 545 8.79 -15.58 -28.66
N GLN A 546 7.78 -16.26 -28.11
CA GLN A 546 6.38 -15.96 -28.35
C GLN A 546 5.86 -14.95 -27.32
N ASP A 547 5.36 -13.83 -27.82
CA ASP A 547 4.77 -12.74 -27.03
C ASP A 547 3.38 -13.08 -26.49
N SER A 548 2.61 -13.90 -27.22
CA SER A 548 1.25 -14.30 -26.84
C SER A 548 0.93 -15.72 -27.29
N ALA A 549 0.37 -16.50 -26.39
CA ALA A 549 -0.24 -17.79 -26.69
C ALA A 549 -1.73 -17.67 -27.07
N ASN A 550 -2.38 -16.57 -26.69
CA ASN A 550 -3.83 -16.39 -26.85
C ASN A 550 -4.21 -15.76 -28.19
N TYR A 551 -3.29 -15.02 -28.82
CA TYR A 551 -3.55 -14.28 -30.05
C TYR A 551 -2.66 -14.72 -31.22
N ASP A 552 -3.28 -15.27 -32.25
CA ASP A 552 -2.62 -15.66 -33.50
C ASP A 552 -2.08 -14.47 -34.32
N SER A 553 -2.50 -13.24 -34.01
CA SER A 553 -2.05 -12.04 -34.73
C SER A 553 -2.18 -10.76 -33.91
N PHE A 554 -1.32 -9.78 -34.20
CA PHE A 554 -1.34 -8.46 -33.57
C PHE A 554 -2.70 -7.76 -33.68
N SER A 555 -3.39 -7.88 -34.81
CA SER A 555 -4.70 -7.24 -35.00
C SER A 555 -5.80 -7.86 -34.15
N ALA A 556 -5.73 -9.16 -33.86
CA ALA A 556 -6.65 -9.83 -32.93
C ALA A 556 -6.41 -9.38 -31.49
N MET A 557 -5.13 -9.29 -31.09
CA MET A 557 -4.74 -8.74 -29.78
C MET A 557 -5.16 -7.28 -29.63
N LEU A 558 -4.84 -6.41 -30.60
CA LEU A 558 -5.22 -4.99 -30.57
C LEU A 558 -6.74 -4.80 -30.46
N ALA A 559 -7.52 -5.59 -31.19
CA ALA A 559 -8.98 -5.53 -31.10
C ALA A 559 -9.53 -5.91 -29.71
N ALA A 560 -8.83 -6.79 -28.97
CA ALA A 560 -9.18 -7.11 -27.59
C ALA A 560 -8.91 -5.92 -26.66
N TYR A 561 -7.71 -5.34 -26.70
CA TYR A 561 -7.37 -4.11 -25.95
C TYR A 561 -8.37 -2.98 -26.23
N GLU A 562 -8.70 -2.73 -27.50
CA GLU A 562 -9.66 -1.68 -27.88
C GLU A 562 -11.06 -1.92 -27.30
N SER A 563 -11.53 -3.17 -27.34
CA SER A 563 -12.86 -3.55 -26.82
C SER A 563 -12.93 -3.41 -25.30
N ASP A 564 -11.93 -3.94 -24.61
CA ASP A 564 -11.88 -3.97 -23.16
C ASP A 564 -11.71 -2.56 -22.58
N ILE A 565 -10.76 -1.78 -23.10
CA ILE A 565 -10.53 -0.42 -22.62
C ILE A 565 -11.73 0.49 -22.93
N ALA A 566 -12.38 0.36 -24.09
CA ALA A 566 -13.62 1.09 -24.35
C ALA A 566 -14.74 0.72 -23.36
N SER A 567 -14.77 -0.52 -22.86
CA SER A 567 -15.69 -0.97 -21.81
C SER A 567 -15.33 -0.35 -20.45
N VAL A 568 -14.04 -0.29 -20.09
CA VAL A 568 -13.55 0.37 -18.87
C VAL A 568 -13.82 1.89 -18.90
N GLU A 569 -13.56 2.56 -20.02
CA GLU A 569 -13.78 4.00 -20.21
C GLU A 569 -15.25 4.41 -20.14
N LYS A 570 -16.18 3.50 -20.48
CA LYS A 570 -17.61 3.74 -20.33
C LYS A 570 -18.02 3.89 -18.86
N GLY A 571 -17.21 3.35 -17.96
CA GLY A 571 -17.43 3.34 -16.53
C GLY A 571 -18.39 2.25 -16.07
N ASP A 572 -18.41 2.06 -14.76
CA ASP A 572 -19.26 1.10 -14.08
C ASP A 572 -20.73 1.56 -13.98
N LYS A 573 -21.53 0.91 -13.13
CA LYS A 573 -22.95 1.27 -12.94
C LYS A 573 -23.17 2.68 -12.36
N TYR A 574 -22.15 3.28 -11.74
CA TYR A 574 -22.17 4.65 -11.24
C TYR A 574 -21.53 5.65 -12.22
N GLY A 575 -20.95 5.15 -13.31
CA GLY A 575 -20.29 5.93 -14.34
C GLY A 575 -18.84 6.27 -14.00
N ASN A 576 -18.25 5.58 -13.03
CA ASN A 576 -16.85 5.76 -12.64
C ASN A 576 -15.94 4.84 -13.46
N ASN A 577 -14.76 5.34 -13.84
CA ASN A 577 -13.71 4.51 -14.39
C ASN A 577 -13.00 3.79 -13.23
N ILE A 578 -13.10 2.47 -13.19
CA ILE A 578 -12.60 1.64 -12.09
C ILE A 578 -11.06 1.66 -11.95
N VAL A 579 -10.34 1.89 -13.05
CA VAL A 579 -8.87 2.05 -13.02
C VAL A 579 -8.50 3.36 -12.33
N GLU A 580 -9.20 4.44 -12.67
CA GLU A 580 -8.98 5.76 -12.08
C GLU A 580 -9.37 5.80 -10.60
N LEU A 581 -10.35 4.98 -10.18
CA LEU A 581 -10.69 4.77 -8.76
C LEU A 581 -9.57 4.06 -7.98
N TYR A 582 -8.66 3.36 -8.65
CA TYR A 582 -7.54 2.63 -8.03
C TYR A 582 -6.19 3.30 -8.27
N ASP A 583 -6.19 4.52 -8.83
CA ASP A 583 -5.00 5.35 -8.94
C ASP A 583 -4.93 6.33 -7.75
N PRO A 584 -4.09 6.07 -6.73
CA PRO A 584 -3.96 6.98 -5.59
C PRO A 584 -3.51 8.39 -5.99
N LEU A 585 -2.82 8.56 -7.12
CA LEU A 585 -2.35 9.88 -7.57
C LEU A 585 -3.50 10.83 -7.96
N ASN A 586 -4.68 10.29 -8.28
CA ASN A 586 -5.89 11.09 -8.52
C ASN A 586 -6.45 11.72 -7.25
N TYR A 587 -6.13 11.15 -6.08
CA TYR A 587 -6.78 11.48 -4.82
C TYR A 587 -5.90 12.28 -3.86
N ILE A 588 -4.59 12.08 -3.90
CA ILE A 588 -3.65 12.79 -3.04
C ILE A 588 -3.73 14.31 -3.29
N GLY A 589 -4.05 15.07 -2.24
CA GLY A 589 -4.25 16.52 -2.31
C GLY A 589 -5.49 16.97 -3.11
N ALA A 590 -6.40 16.06 -3.45
CA ALA A 590 -7.62 16.38 -4.17
C ALA A 590 -8.69 16.99 -3.25
N ASP A 591 -9.49 17.93 -3.79
CA ASP A 591 -10.59 18.57 -3.06
C ASP A 591 -11.59 17.51 -2.55
N GLY A 592 -11.93 17.56 -1.26
CA GLY A 592 -12.88 16.62 -0.65
C GLY A 592 -12.26 15.29 -0.19
N THR A 593 -10.94 15.16 -0.26
CA THR A 593 -10.18 14.02 0.26
C THR A 593 -9.41 14.42 1.52
N ASP A 594 -9.40 13.53 2.51
CA ASP A 594 -8.59 13.67 3.71
C ASP A 594 -7.25 12.94 3.48
N ASP A 595 -6.18 13.69 3.23
CA ASP A 595 -4.82 13.15 3.17
C ASP A 595 -4.34 12.67 4.56
N PRO A 596 -3.47 11.65 4.62
CA PRO A 596 -2.88 11.22 5.89
C PRO A 596 -1.93 12.29 6.44
N THR A 597 -1.63 12.23 7.74
CA THR A 597 -0.63 13.12 8.35
C THR A 597 0.79 12.76 7.90
N TRP A 598 1.05 11.47 7.70
CA TRP A 598 2.35 10.93 7.28
C TRP A 598 2.19 9.65 6.46
N ALA A 599 3.20 9.36 5.62
CA ALA A 599 3.23 8.14 4.81
C ALA A 599 4.66 7.59 4.72
N ARG A 600 4.80 6.27 4.80
CA ARG A 600 6.07 5.57 4.54
C ARG A 600 5.80 4.45 3.53
N VAL A 601 6.56 4.43 2.44
CA VAL A 601 6.49 3.35 1.45
C VAL A 601 7.80 2.60 1.48
N VAL A 602 7.76 1.31 1.81
CA VAL A 602 8.96 0.48 1.94
C VAL A 602 8.99 -0.50 0.78
N MET A 603 10.04 -0.50 -0.02
CA MET A 603 10.21 -1.40 -1.16
C MET A 603 11.58 -2.04 -1.13
N GLY A 604 11.70 -3.28 -1.61
CA GLY A 604 13.00 -3.90 -1.80
C GLY A 604 13.73 -3.20 -2.95
N ALA A 605 14.95 -2.70 -2.72
CA ALA A 605 15.72 -2.02 -3.77
C ALA A 605 16.01 -2.93 -4.98
N SER A 606 15.97 -4.25 -4.79
CA SER A 606 16.13 -5.27 -5.84
C SER A 606 14.82 -5.92 -6.31
N GLU A 607 13.65 -5.53 -5.78
CA GLU A 607 12.39 -6.18 -6.16
C GLU A 607 11.99 -5.86 -7.60
N GLY A 608 11.38 -6.81 -8.31
CA GLY A 608 10.96 -6.66 -9.71
C GLY A 608 9.46 -6.46 -9.90
N ASP A 609 8.66 -6.61 -8.83
CA ASP A 609 7.20 -6.64 -8.88
C ASP A 609 6.56 -5.29 -9.19
N MET A 610 7.21 -4.19 -8.78
CA MET A 610 6.78 -2.82 -9.05
C MET A 610 7.96 -1.89 -9.28
N SER A 611 7.82 -0.97 -10.24
CA SER A 611 8.83 0.04 -10.55
C SER A 611 9.03 1.00 -9.37
N MET A 612 10.29 1.32 -9.07
CA MET A 612 10.60 2.29 -8.00
C MET A 612 10.02 3.68 -8.29
N PHE A 613 9.83 4.02 -9.57
CA PHE A 613 9.16 5.26 -9.96
C PHE A 613 7.71 5.35 -9.49
N GLY A 614 7.03 4.22 -9.26
CA GLY A 614 5.70 4.19 -8.66
C GLY A 614 5.70 4.81 -7.26
N SER A 615 6.60 4.32 -6.38
CA SER A 615 6.77 4.87 -5.02
C SER A 615 7.23 6.33 -5.02
N LEU A 616 8.17 6.68 -5.91
CA LEU A 616 8.65 8.06 -6.07
C LEU A 616 7.51 9.02 -6.44
N ASN A 617 6.63 8.61 -7.36
CA ASN A 617 5.50 9.44 -7.77
C ASN A 617 4.49 9.65 -6.63
N MET A 618 4.24 8.63 -5.81
CA MET A 618 3.39 8.78 -4.62
C MET A 618 4.00 9.73 -3.59
N GLU A 619 5.31 9.62 -3.32
CA GLU A 619 6.00 10.54 -2.41
C GLU A 619 5.96 11.98 -2.91
N ILE A 620 6.26 12.22 -4.20
CA ILE A 620 6.14 13.55 -4.80
C ILE A 620 4.73 14.11 -4.63
N ALA A 621 3.70 13.29 -4.86
CA ALA A 621 2.31 13.70 -4.70
C ALA A 621 2.00 14.08 -3.23
N TRP A 622 2.36 13.23 -2.27
CA TRP A 622 2.12 13.46 -0.85
C TRP A 622 2.88 14.66 -0.31
N LEU A 623 4.16 14.81 -0.63
CA LEU A 623 4.94 15.99 -0.24
C LEU A 623 4.33 17.28 -0.79
N ASN A 624 3.81 17.25 -2.02
CA ASN A 624 3.11 18.39 -2.63
C ASN A 624 1.74 18.67 -1.99
N ALA A 625 1.07 17.65 -1.46
CA ALA A 625 -0.14 17.79 -0.64
C ALA A 625 0.16 18.25 0.80
N GLY A 626 1.43 18.25 1.22
CA GLY A 626 1.86 18.65 2.57
C GLY A 626 1.85 17.52 3.59
N VAL A 627 1.78 16.27 3.13
CA VAL A 627 1.96 15.07 3.92
C VAL A 627 3.44 14.86 4.21
N ASP A 628 3.76 14.38 5.42
CA ASP A 628 5.11 13.94 5.79
C ASP A 628 5.37 12.54 5.20
N ALA A 629 5.83 12.52 3.95
CA ALA A 629 6.06 11.28 3.19
C ALA A 629 7.53 10.93 3.09
N THR A 630 7.81 9.63 3.10
CA THR A 630 9.14 9.04 2.92
C THR A 630 9.03 7.77 2.10
N ILE A 631 9.98 7.55 1.19
CA ILE A 631 10.23 6.23 0.61
C ILE A 631 11.45 5.59 1.24
N GLU A 632 11.41 4.27 1.35
CA GLU A 632 12.52 3.44 1.78
C GLU A 632 12.77 2.34 0.76
N TRP A 633 13.91 2.39 0.10
CA TRP A 633 14.36 1.35 -0.81
C TRP A 633 15.40 0.49 -0.09
N GLN A 634 14.89 -0.58 0.52
CA GLN A 634 15.63 -1.51 1.37
C GLN A 634 16.62 -2.33 0.56
N TRP A 635 17.91 -2.12 0.83
CA TRP A 635 18.99 -2.79 0.11
C TRP A 635 19.11 -4.27 0.46
N ASP A 636 19.35 -5.09 -0.57
CA ASP A 636 19.28 -6.55 -0.49
C ASP A 636 17.90 -7.01 0.04
N GLY A 637 16.87 -6.21 -0.22
CA GLY A 637 15.47 -6.48 0.06
C GLY A 637 14.77 -7.05 -1.17
N GLY A 638 14.09 -8.17 -0.99
CA GLY A 638 13.16 -8.70 -1.98
C GLY A 638 11.78 -8.04 -1.90
N HIS A 639 10.81 -8.64 -2.59
CA HIS A 639 9.41 -8.25 -2.52
C HIS A 639 8.85 -8.42 -1.09
N VAL A 640 8.16 -7.40 -0.58
CA VAL A 640 7.69 -7.26 0.80
C VAL A 640 8.84 -7.42 1.80
N PRO A 641 9.81 -6.48 1.80
CA PRO A 641 10.98 -6.60 2.65
C PRO A 641 10.60 -6.63 4.14
N SER A 642 11.33 -7.42 4.92
CA SER A 642 11.18 -7.46 6.37
C SER A 642 11.71 -6.20 7.04
N GLU A 643 11.15 -5.90 8.21
CA GLU A 643 11.69 -4.91 9.13
C GLU A 643 13.17 -5.21 9.44
N THR A 644 14.04 -4.22 9.31
CA THR A 644 15.50 -4.44 9.41
C THR A 644 16.23 -3.27 10.02
N LEU A 645 17.46 -3.53 10.47
CA LEU A 645 18.34 -2.57 11.11
C LEU A 645 17.66 -1.83 12.29
N GLY A 646 16.72 -2.49 12.98
CA GLY A 646 15.97 -1.92 14.10
C GLY A 646 14.90 -0.89 13.70
N GLU A 647 14.58 -0.75 12.41
CA GLU A 647 13.33 -0.10 11.98
C GLU A 647 12.17 -1.08 12.14
N SER A 648 11.07 -0.65 12.74
CA SER A 648 9.83 -1.42 12.84
C SER A 648 8.61 -0.55 12.58
N LEU A 649 7.47 -1.18 12.28
CA LEU A 649 6.18 -0.50 12.22
C LEU A 649 5.89 0.19 13.56
N SER A 650 6.11 -0.52 14.68
CA SER A 650 5.87 0.02 16.02
C SER A 650 6.74 1.26 16.30
N LEU A 651 8.03 1.23 15.94
CA LEU A 651 8.91 2.39 16.06
C LEU A 651 8.42 3.56 15.21
N THR A 652 7.99 3.30 13.97
CA THR A 652 7.48 4.33 13.06
C THR A 652 6.24 5.00 13.65
N VAL A 653 5.26 4.20 14.09
CA VAL A 653 4.01 4.71 14.69
C VAL A 653 4.29 5.52 15.95
N ASP A 654 5.12 5.00 16.86
CA ASP A 654 5.51 5.67 18.09
C ASP A 654 6.24 6.99 17.84
N ALA A 655 7.17 7.02 16.87
CA ALA A 655 7.88 8.22 16.46
C ALA A 655 6.92 9.28 15.90
N MET A 656 5.97 8.88 15.05
CA MET A 656 4.98 9.79 14.49
C MET A 656 4.01 10.30 15.54
N VAL A 657 3.60 9.46 16.50
CA VAL A 657 2.79 9.90 17.64
C VAL A 657 3.57 10.94 18.45
N GLY A 658 4.84 10.67 18.78
CA GLY A 658 5.71 11.61 19.47
C GLY A 658 6.01 12.91 18.71
N LYS A 659 5.93 12.89 17.38
CA LYS A 659 6.10 14.07 16.49
C LYS A 659 4.85 14.93 16.44
N TYR A 660 3.66 14.33 16.30
CA TYR A 660 2.42 15.05 16.02
C TYR A 660 1.50 15.24 17.23
N ASP A 661 1.61 14.43 18.28
CA ASP A 661 0.93 14.63 19.55
C ASP A 661 1.85 15.30 20.57
N LYS A 662 1.60 16.59 20.84
CA LYS A 662 2.37 17.39 21.80
C LYS A 662 2.28 16.88 23.25
N SER A 663 1.33 16.02 23.57
CA SER A 663 1.21 15.38 24.87
C SER A 663 1.96 14.05 24.96
N ALA A 664 2.34 13.48 23.81
CA ALA A 664 3.14 12.26 23.74
C ALA A 664 4.62 12.53 23.96
N LYS A 665 5.38 11.46 24.24
CA LYS A 665 6.82 11.52 24.40
C LYS A 665 7.44 11.52 23.01
N THR A 666 8.44 12.36 22.77
CA THR A 666 9.23 12.25 21.53
C THR A 666 10.01 10.94 21.56
N ILE A 667 9.79 10.10 20.56
CA ILE A 667 10.46 8.82 20.40
C ILE A 667 11.56 8.98 19.34
N THR A 668 12.73 8.45 19.66
CA THR A 668 13.86 8.33 18.74
C THR A 668 14.37 6.92 18.83
N LYS A 669 14.82 6.36 17.71
CA LYS A 669 15.44 5.03 17.65
C LYS A 669 16.53 4.90 18.73
N ALA A 670 16.49 3.79 19.47
CA ALA A 670 17.50 3.49 20.47
C ALA A 670 18.88 3.36 19.81
N LYS A 671 19.97 3.63 20.54
CA LYS A 671 21.31 3.44 20.01
C LYS A 671 21.58 1.94 19.84
N ALA A 672 22.20 1.56 18.71
CA ALA A 672 22.68 0.21 18.49
C ALA A 672 23.54 -0.30 19.67
N GLU A 673 23.26 -1.54 20.10
CA GLU A 673 24.10 -2.25 21.06
C GLU A 673 25.35 -2.80 20.38
N ALA A 674 26.39 -3.10 21.17
CA ALA A 674 27.60 -3.68 20.62
C ALA A 674 27.32 -5.14 20.20
N VAL A 675 27.55 -5.45 18.93
CA VAL A 675 27.49 -6.83 18.41
C VAL A 675 28.73 -7.58 18.91
N THR A 676 28.54 -8.55 19.79
CA THR A 676 29.64 -9.32 20.41
C THR A 676 29.75 -10.76 19.93
N GLU A 677 28.73 -11.25 19.22
CA GLU A 677 28.65 -12.60 18.66
C GLU A 677 28.33 -12.46 17.17
N ASN A 678 28.93 -13.31 16.34
CA ASN A 678 28.56 -13.39 14.92
C ASN A 678 27.27 -14.21 14.76
N GLY A 679 26.57 -14.03 13.64
CA GLY A 679 25.48 -14.93 13.26
C GLY A 679 25.95 -16.36 12.94
N ASP A 680 24.99 -17.25 12.67
CA ASP A 680 25.21 -18.70 12.51
C ASP A 680 25.19 -19.20 11.06
N ALA A 681 25.10 -18.31 10.07
CA ALA A 681 25.08 -18.69 8.66
C ALA A 681 26.42 -19.30 8.22
N THR A 682 26.35 -20.32 7.36
CA THR A 682 27.55 -21.04 6.89
C THR A 682 28.15 -20.46 5.62
N GLU A 683 27.43 -19.59 4.91
CA GLU A 683 27.86 -18.95 3.67
C GLU A 683 27.24 -17.56 3.52
N ALA A 684 27.93 -16.68 2.80
CA ALA A 684 27.44 -15.34 2.49
C ALA A 684 26.32 -15.41 1.45
N THR A 685 25.21 -14.71 1.71
CA THR A 685 24.07 -14.59 0.79
C THR A 685 23.88 -13.19 0.25
N GLY A 686 24.63 -12.21 0.79
CA GLY A 686 24.54 -10.82 0.38
C GLY A 686 24.95 -10.60 -1.07
N THR A 687 24.27 -9.66 -1.72
CA THR A 687 24.61 -9.27 -3.10
C THR A 687 25.86 -8.39 -3.12
N ASP A 688 26.90 -8.76 -3.87
CA ASP A 688 28.04 -7.87 -4.17
C ASP A 688 27.60 -6.75 -5.12
N ILE A 689 27.57 -5.52 -4.58
CA ILE A 689 27.17 -4.31 -5.30
C ILE A 689 28.35 -3.37 -5.59
N SER A 690 29.57 -3.79 -5.24
CA SER A 690 30.79 -2.97 -5.34
C SER A 690 31.11 -2.52 -6.77
N SER A 691 30.62 -3.24 -7.78
CA SER A 691 30.77 -2.88 -9.20
C SER A 691 29.86 -1.74 -9.66
N TRP A 692 28.73 -1.51 -8.99
CA TRP A 692 27.78 -0.42 -9.29
C TRP A 692 28.02 0.81 -8.40
N VAL A 693 28.52 0.61 -7.18
CA VAL A 693 28.67 1.65 -6.17
C VAL A 693 30.07 2.26 -6.20
N THR A 694 30.15 3.59 -6.21
CA THR A 694 31.39 4.28 -5.83
C THR A 694 31.36 4.62 -4.33
N ALA A 695 32.24 4.00 -3.54
CA ALA A 695 32.43 4.32 -2.13
C ALA A 695 33.71 5.13 -1.88
N LYS A 696 33.61 6.26 -1.19
CA LYS A 696 34.74 7.14 -0.85
C LYS A 696 34.80 7.41 0.64
N LYS A 697 35.99 7.48 1.21
CA LYS A 697 36.17 7.87 2.62
C LYS A 697 35.60 9.27 2.87
N SER A 698 34.80 9.40 3.93
CA SER A 698 34.16 10.64 4.34
C SER A 698 34.13 10.75 5.85
N SER A 699 34.52 11.90 6.41
CA SER A 699 34.37 12.16 7.85
C SER A 699 33.00 12.72 8.23
N LYS A 700 32.08 12.84 7.26
CA LYS A 700 30.74 13.39 7.45
C LYS A 700 29.67 12.32 7.71
N THR A 701 29.99 11.05 7.51
CA THR A 701 29.07 9.91 7.62
C THR A 701 29.46 9.02 8.80
N THR A 702 28.51 8.28 9.34
CA THR A 702 28.74 7.40 10.50
C THR A 702 29.63 6.22 10.13
N SER A 703 29.41 5.64 8.94
CA SER A 703 30.21 4.56 8.36
C SER A 703 31.64 4.97 8.00
N GLY A 704 31.93 6.27 7.92
CA GLY A 704 33.18 6.76 7.35
C GLY A 704 33.26 6.62 5.82
N LEU A 705 32.17 6.19 5.16
CA LEU A 705 32.03 6.06 3.72
C LEU A 705 30.90 6.94 3.20
N SER A 706 31.12 7.56 2.05
CA SER A 706 30.11 8.21 1.23
C SER A 706 29.94 7.38 -0.04
N VAL A 707 28.71 6.94 -0.29
CA VAL A 707 28.35 6.15 -1.47
C VAL A 707 27.71 7.04 -2.54
N SER A 708 27.88 6.67 -3.80
CA SER A 708 27.24 7.33 -4.95
C SER A 708 27.12 6.37 -6.12
N PHE A 709 26.15 6.60 -7.00
CA PHE A 709 25.89 5.86 -8.23
C PHE A 709 26.02 6.77 -9.45
N THR A 710 26.22 6.16 -10.61
CA THR A 710 25.77 6.78 -11.86
C THR A 710 24.34 6.31 -12.13
N LEU A 711 23.54 7.11 -12.84
CA LEU A 711 22.20 6.69 -13.23
C LEU A 711 22.20 5.35 -13.99
N ALA A 712 23.20 5.12 -14.85
CA ALA A 712 23.37 3.84 -15.55
C ALA A 712 23.63 2.67 -14.59
N ALA A 713 24.43 2.86 -13.55
CA ALA A 713 24.69 1.82 -12.55
C ALA A 713 23.45 1.52 -11.70
N ALA A 714 22.67 2.54 -11.34
CA ALA A 714 21.39 2.35 -10.64
C ALA A 714 20.39 1.59 -11.53
N ALA A 715 20.25 1.98 -12.80
CA ALA A 715 19.40 1.30 -13.78
C ALA A 715 19.82 -0.16 -13.97
N ALA A 716 21.11 -0.45 -14.16
CA ALA A 716 21.62 -1.80 -14.31
C ALA A 716 21.40 -2.67 -13.06
N TYR A 717 21.55 -2.10 -11.86
CA TYR A 717 21.22 -2.81 -10.62
C TYR A 717 19.74 -3.19 -10.56
N ARG A 718 18.86 -2.25 -10.89
CA ARG A 718 17.40 -2.46 -10.90
C ARG A 718 16.96 -3.46 -11.96
N ALA A 719 17.49 -3.34 -13.17
CA ALA A 719 17.17 -4.20 -14.30
C ALA A 719 17.74 -5.63 -14.15
N LYS A 720 18.74 -5.85 -13.28
CA LYS A 720 19.28 -7.21 -13.04
C LYS A 720 18.27 -8.15 -12.39
N GLY A 721 17.38 -7.64 -11.54
CA GLY A 721 16.31 -8.40 -10.89
C GLY A 721 14.99 -8.42 -11.68
N ALA A 722 14.95 -7.80 -12.86
CA ALA A 722 13.76 -7.70 -13.68
C ALA A 722 13.37 -9.06 -14.27
N SER A 723 12.11 -9.44 -14.10
CA SER A 723 11.56 -10.71 -14.59
C SER A 723 10.18 -10.61 -15.20
N LYS A 724 9.56 -9.42 -15.20
CA LYS A 724 8.25 -9.20 -15.82
C LYS A 724 8.40 -8.99 -17.33
N ALA A 725 7.41 -9.41 -18.10
CA ALA A 725 7.32 -9.09 -19.52
C ALA A 725 6.98 -7.60 -19.71
N VAL A 726 7.03 -7.13 -20.97
CA VAL A 726 6.56 -5.79 -21.35
C VAL A 726 5.42 -5.92 -22.36
N PRO A 727 4.18 -5.49 -22.05
CA PRO A 727 3.70 -4.95 -20.76
C PRO A 727 3.74 -6.00 -19.64
N GLY A 728 3.85 -5.52 -18.39
CA GLY A 728 4.09 -6.32 -17.18
C GLY A 728 2.95 -6.31 -16.16
N PHE A 729 1.91 -5.50 -16.36
CA PHE A 729 0.70 -5.45 -15.52
C PHE A 729 -0.57 -5.62 -16.36
N ASP A 730 -0.81 -4.77 -17.37
CA ASP A 730 -1.81 -5.02 -18.42
C ASP A 730 -1.23 -5.94 -19.49
N VAL A 731 -1.06 -7.19 -19.08
CA VAL A 731 -0.35 -8.24 -19.80
C VAL A 731 -1.16 -8.70 -21.00
N ILE A 732 -0.49 -9.00 -22.11
CA ILE A 732 -1.14 -9.37 -23.38
C ILE A 732 -2.10 -10.55 -23.22
N ASP A 733 -1.70 -11.56 -22.45
CA ASP A 733 -2.49 -12.79 -22.25
C ASP A 733 -3.34 -12.79 -20.97
N TYR A 734 -3.60 -11.61 -20.40
CA TYR A 734 -4.19 -11.39 -19.07
C TYR A 734 -3.34 -11.94 -17.92
N GLY A 735 -2.84 -11.05 -17.07
CA GLY A 735 -2.07 -11.29 -15.86
C GLY A 735 -2.86 -11.00 -14.59
N GLN A 736 -2.17 -10.99 -13.46
CA GLN A 736 -2.76 -10.94 -12.11
C GLN A 736 -3.64 -9.71 -11.88
N GLU A 737 -3.20 -8.56 -12.38
CA GLU A 737 -3.85 -7.26 -12.22
C GLU A 737 -5.04 -7.07 -13.19
N ASP A 738 -5.05 -7.73 -14.34
CA ASP A 738 -6.15 -7.66 -15.32
C ASP A 738 -7.49 -8.18 -14.77
N TYR A 739 -7.41 -9.13 -13.84
CA TYR A 739 -8.57 -9.67 -13.13
C TYR A 739 -9.16 -8.71 -12.09
N GLU A 740 -8.41 -7.70 -11.63
CA GLU A 740 -8.97 -6.69 -10.73
C GLU A 740 -9.92 -5.74 -11.48
N PHE A 741 -9.73 -5.61 -12.80
CA PHE A 741 -10.53 -4.74 -13.66
C PHE A 741 -11.55 -5.50 -14.51
N GLY A 742 -11.96 -6.69 -14.06
CA GLY A 742 -13.10 -7.44 -14.58
C GLY A 742 -14.44 -6.69 -14.49
N ASN A 743 -15.51 -7.35 -14.91
CA ASN A 743 -16.88 -6.96 -14.66
C ASN A 743 -17.77 -8.19 -14.42
N ALA A 744 -19.03 -7.94 -14.07
CA ALA A 744 -20.07 -8.95 -13.83
C ALA A 744 -20.14 -10.13 -14.84
N THR A 745 -19.69 -9.94 -16.09
CA THR A 745 -19.74 -10.94 -17.17
C THR A 745 -18.37 -11.35 -17.75
N GLN A 746 -17.28 -10.68 -17.39
CA GLN A 746 -15.94 -10.90 -17.92
C GLN A 746 -14.92 -10.70 -16.80
N ASP A 747 -14.25 -11.79 -16.39
CA ASP A 747 -13.38 -11.84 -15.19
C ASP A 747 -12.10 -10.98 -15.34
N ALA A 748 -11.55 -10.88 -16.55
CA ALA A 748 -10.36 -10.08 -16.85
C ALA A 748 -10.57 -9.20 -18.08
N ARG A 749 -10.05 -7.98 -18.03
CA ARG A 749 -10.09 -7.00 -19.13
C ARG A 749 -8.78 -6.25 -19.20
N HIS A 750 -8.33 -5.92 -20.41
CA HIS A 750 -7.29 -4.91 -20.59
C HIS A 750 -7.77 -3.53 -20.10
N TRP A 751 -6.86 -2.71 -19.60
CA TRP A 751 -7.22 -1.51 -18.83
C TRP A 751 -6.22 -0.35 -18.95
N ASP A 752 -4.98 -0.58 -19.39
CA ASP A 752 -3.96 0.44 -19.57
C ASP A 752 -4.12 1.15 -20.93
N LYS A 753 -4.68 2.37 -20.86
CA LYS A 753 -4.87 3.26 -22.01
C LYS A 753 -3.56 3.68 -22.69
N TYR A 754 -2.43 3.68 -21.99
CA TYR A 754 -1.11 4.01 -22.53
C TYR A 754 -0.51 2.85 -23.32
N VAL A 755 -0.69 1.62 -22.84
CA VAL A 755 -0.37 0.41 -23.62
C VAL A 755 -1.15 0.43 -24.94
N LEU A 756 -2.48 0.61 -24.88
CA LEU A 756 -3.30 0.72 -26.08
C LEU A 756 -2.85 1.85 -27.01
N ALA A 757 -2.53 3.03 -26.47
CA ALA A 757 -2.06 4.16 -27.28
C ALA A 757 -0.77 3.84 -28.03
N VAL A 758 0.18 3.13 -27.40
CA VAL A 758 1.41 2.66 -28.05
C VAL A 758 1.10 1.65 -29.15
N LEU A 759 0.27 0.65 -28.85
CA LEU A 759 -0.11 -0.40 -29.81
C LEU A 759 -0.75 0.20 -31.07
N GLN A 760 -1.68 1.14 -30.91
CA GLN A 760 -2.35 1.82 -32.04
C GLN A 760 -1.41 2.71 -32.84
N LYS A 761 -0.58 3.49 -32.15
CA LYS A 761 0.31 4.47 -32.81
C LYS A 761 1.45 3.82 -33.58
N HIS A 762 1.88 2.65 -33.14
CA HIS A 762 3.06 1.94 -33.65
C HIS A 762 2.73 0.58 -34.28
N GLU A 763 1.46 0.37 -34.67
CA GLU A 763 0.94 -0.86 -35.28
C GLU A 763 1.82 -1.39 -36.42
N ASP A 764 2.26 -0.53 -37.34
CA ASP A 764 3.06 -0.93 -38.51
C ASP A 764 4.39 -1.62 -38.11
N GLU A 765 5.06 -1.15 -37.07
CA GLU A 765 6.36 -1.70 -36.62
C GLU A 765 6.13 -2.89 -35.69
N LEU A 766 5.23 -2.74 -34.71
CA LEU A 766 4.96 -3.77 -33.70
C LEU A 766 4.32 -5.03 -34.30
N SER A 767 3.41 -4.89 -35.26
CA SER A 767 2.78 -6.04 -35.92
C SER A 767 3.77 -6.94 -36.67
N SER A 768 4.89 -6.39 -37.12
CA SER A 768 5.94 -7.16 -37.80
C SER A 768 6.84 -7.95 -36.84
N LEU A 769 6.85 -7.57 -35.57
CA LEU A 769 7.67 -8.19 -34.51
C LEU A 769 6.87 -9.18 -33.66
N PHE A 770 5.55 -8.97 -33.56
CA PHE A 770 4.67 -9.76 -32.71
C PHE A 770 4.69 -11.25 -33.09
N ASN A 771 5.07 -12.10 -32.12
CA ASN A 771 5.23 -13.55 -32.30
C ASN A 771 6.21 -13.92 -33.44
N ALA A 772 7.18 -13.06 -33.76
CA ALA A 772 8.22 -13.35 -34.74
C ALA A 772 9.28 -14.32 -34.18
N ASP A 773 9.78 -15.22 -35.03
CA ASP A 773 10.79 -16.25 -34.70
C ASP A 773 12.19 -15.70 -34.39
#